data_AF-A0A6A9QKF8-F1
#
_entry.id   AF-A0A6A9QKF8-F1
#
_cell.length_a   1.000
_cell.length_b   1.000
_cell.length_c   1.000
_cell.angle_alpha   90.00
_cell.angle_beta   90.00
_cell.angle_gamma   90.00
#
_symmetry.space_group_name_H-M   'P 1'
#
loop_
_entity.id
_entity.type
_entity.pdbx_description
1 polymer ?
#
loop_
_entity_poly.entity_id
_entity_poly.type
_entity_poly.pdbx_seq_one_letter_code
_entity_poly.pdbx_strand_id
1 'polypeptide(L)'
;MMIMSESRTKRSGIQALYSFTPFKLLFGKNEYGLILVPIVYNKTYDDKGKIINDMKWNRGIADEFPVPYYKRDFKVMLPREIKPYIFVDKNPKKSIVYKNKNLLNSNYRINKLDASKPFPLLIKYSYDSLRYGYYCKYGLVLLHSKKTCPLSHLCKLYERGNNGDCKYYDGPKPYERLYNVFPHIVRRVRREEGIGNRKEVSALIVVDLGKTERILGKIEFSDKLTVTAFSDASIFRAKAADLMYKDFLWVSYKEGIGFRLNNLNGLIIEFNEDALKDYISWIINNNQAIREWLCIKMLIYFGLEPNKNIILKKFSFSGKGFDAMDRFENIIDKIINNNFKLSCKDDNLTLFGSFVLIHTLAHVIINNIISALVTPNILSDYMYYINHSIFGDTSASIYIVETIYGGFGYLKTINDMIISGDKTLSSILSNLLNNYNNHEKVSNRSLYNLNQLIGSFKGRLDQGILDRVLDIFNSWRNNISSNSFPSHFAVRNYLGNRFKKNINANGDTRQAFKDLIAELPLCWDGCNLCVGMDKGCMFGPYDQPFLISRNLVTEFLATFNKWFGKKDFSITNNLYLIFKDLINLARNEIKIVSPWISKEIIDDLKTVKEEKERDLNITIICLNDSSNAEAIEEAEKSGIHIIKVPSSKESKEGKIHSKFMIIDNSIALMGSANFTVSGLKNNVEADMVTIDPDKIEKLLQQFDEISKNYGRHE
;
A
#
# COMPACT_ATOMS: atom_id res chain seq x y z
N MET A 1 7.29 21.32 -8.68
CA MET A 1 6.76 21.18 -10.05
C MET A 1 7.94 20.94 -11.01
N MET A 2 7.77 20.08 -12.03
CA MET A 2 8.78 19.81 -13.06
C MET A 2 8.30 20.36 -14.41
N ILE A 3 9.23 20.95 -15.18
CA ILE A 3 8.94 21.58 -16.48
C ILE A 3 9.87 20.98 -17.54
N MET A 4 9.33 20.55 -18.67
CA MET A 4 10.13 20.13 -19.81
C MET A 4 10.49 21.31 -20.71
N SER A 5 11.78 21.48 -21.01
CA SER A 5 12.32 22.59 -21.79
C SER A 5 11.71 22.75 -23.19
N GLU A 6 11.55 21.65 -23.90
CA GLU A 6 11.25 21.64 -25.34
C GLU A 6 9.75 21.85 -25.64
N SER A 7 8.88 21.14 -24.92
CA SER A 7 7.41 21.25 -25.09
C SER A 7 6.75 22.23 -24.13
N ARG A 8 7.49 22.76 -23.15
CA ARG A 8 6.97 23.50 -21.99
C ARG A 8 5.92 22.75 -21.16
N THR A 9 5.83 21.43 -21.29
CA THR A 9 4.89 20.62 -20.49
C THR A 9 5.25 20.71 -19.02
N LYS A 10 4.26 21.04 -18.18
CA LYS A 10 4.40 21.14 -16.73
C LYS A 10 3.62 20.03 -16.04
N ARG A 11 4.24 19.41 -15.04
CA ARG A 11 3.60 18.41 -14.15
C ARG A 11 4.07 18.61 -12.71
N SER A 12 3.16 18.38 -11.78
CA SER A 12 3.39 18.43 -10.33
C SER A 12 3.13 17.07 -9.69
N GLY A 13 3.48 16.96 -8.40
CA GLY A 13 3.20 15.79 -7.59
C GLY A 13 3.70 14.48 -8.21
N ILE A 14 2.97 13.41 -7.92
CA ILE A 14 3.33 12.05 -8.33
C ILE A 14 3.28 11.87 -9.85
N GLN A 15 2.40 12.61 -10.54
CA GLN A 15 2.23 12.54 -12.00
C GLN A 15 3.46 13.00 -12.77
N ALA A 16 4.25 13.90 -12.18
CA ALA A 16 5.53 14.31 -12.76
C ALA A 16 6.49 13.13 -12.91
N LEU A 17 6.52 12.19 -11.95
CA LEU A 17 7.40 11.02 -11.99
C LEU A 17 7.02 10.03 -13.10
N TYR A 18 5.72 9.84 -13.35
CA TYR A 18 5.21 9.02 -14.47
C TYR A 18 5.37 9.67 -15.84
N SER A 19 5.25 11.00 -15.90
CA SER A 19 5.37 11.76 -17.14
C SER A 19 6.83 11.85 -17.57
N PHE A 20 7.72 12.14 -16.63
CA PHE A 20 9.13 12.38 -16.86
C PHE A 20 10.01 11.20 -16.41
N THR A 21 9.50 9.98 -16.58
CA THR A 21 10.26 8.76 -16.29
C THR A 21 11.51 8.68 -17.19
N PRO A 22 12.71 8.55 -16.63
CA PRO A 22 13.92 8.27 -17.41
C PRO A 22 13.74 7.11 -18.39
N PHE A 23 14.39 7.18 -19.54
CA PHE A 23 14.35 6.18 -20.62
C PHE A 23 12.96 5.91 -21.24
N LYS A 24 11.89 6.53 -20.75
CA LYS A 24 10.59 6.53 -21.42
C LYS A 24 10.67 7.43 -22.65
N LEU A 25 10.06 6.99 -23.74
CA LEU A 25 9.95 7.82 -24.93
C LEU A 25 8.96 8.96 -24.67
N LEU A 26 9.41 10.20 -24.80
CA LEU A 26 8.59 11.39 -24.59
C LEU A 26 7.87 11.81 -25.87
N PHE A 27 8.56 11.71 -27.00
CA PHE A 27 8.05 11.92 -28.34
C PHE A 27 8.91 11.12 -29.35
N GLY A 28 8.33 10.83 -30.52
CA GLY A 28 8.91 9.94 -31.53
C GLY A 28 8.35 10.17 -32.94
N LYS A 29 8.97 9.51 -33.94
CA LYS A 29 8.73 9.45 -35.40
C LYS A 29 9.89 10.02 -36.23
N ASN A 30 10.01 11.34 -36.32
CA ASN A 30 11.06 12.01 -37.11
C ASN A 30 12.29 12.34 -36.26
N GLU A 31 12.07 12.52 -34.96
CA GLU A 31 13.07 12.70 -33.92
C GLU A 31 12.59 11.98 -32.66
N TYR A 32 13.53 11.55 -31.83
CA TYR A 32 13.22 10.80 -30.61
C TYR A 32 13.78 11.52 -29.39
N GLY A 33 12.92 11.80 -28.41
CA GLY A 33 13.26 12.46 -27.16
C GLY A 33 13.16 11.51 -25.96
N LEU A 34 14.24 11.39 -25.19
CA LEU A 34 14.29 10.60 -23.95
C LEU A 34 15.04 11.34 -22.84
N ILE A 35 14.65 11.13 -21.59
CA ILE A 35 15.44 11.57 -20.43
C ILE A 35 16.48 10.50 -20.14
N LEU A 36 17.77 10.82 -20.28
CA LEU A 36 18.87 9.89 -20.03
C LEU A 36 19.63 10.32 -18.77
N VAL A 37 19.67 9.44 -17.77
CA VAL A 37 20.30 9.71 -16.45
C VAL A 37 21.46 8.75 -16.18
N PRO A 38 22.40 9.08 -15.28
CA PRO A 38 23.43 8.15 -14.85
C PRO A 38 22.85 6.91 -14.14
N ILE A 39 23.41 5.72 -14.43
CA ILE A 39 22.99 4.41 -13.88
C ILE A 39 24.05 3.86 -12.91
N VAL A 40 23.64 3.15 -11.86
CA VAL A 40 24.52 2.67 -10.77
C VAL A 40 25.67 1.78 -11.24
N TYR A 41 25.33 0.80 -12.07
CA TYR A 41 26.21 -0.31 -12.43
C TYR A 41 26.86 -0.16 -13.82
N ASN A 42 26.64 0.98 -14.50
CA ASN A 42 27.21 1.28 -15.83
C ASN A 42 28.15 2.50 -15.79
N LYS A 43 29.07 2.55 -16.77
CA LYS A 43 29.68 3.79 -17.25
C LYS A 43 28.94 4.24 -18.51
N THR A 44 28.81 5.55 -18.69
CA THR A 44 28.16 6.16 -19.85
C THR A 44 29.22 6.68 -20.81
N TYR A 45 29.01 6.50 -22.11
CA TYR A 45 29.90 6.93 -23.17
C TYR A 45 29.14 7.72 -24.23
N ASP A 46 29.81 8.71 -24.84
CA ASP A 46 29.33 9.40 -26.02
C ASP A 46 29.60 8.58 -27.31
N ASP A 47 29.26 9.17 -28.46
CA ASP A 47 29.47 8.59 -29.77
C ASP A 47 30.94 8.41 -30.16
N LYS A 48 31.84 9.17 -29.52
CA LYS A 48 33.30 9.09 -29.70
C LYS A 48 33.94 8.09 -28.74
N GLY A 49 33.16 7.42 -27.89
CA GLY A 49 33.66 6.48 -26.89
C GLY A 49 34.31 7.16 -25.68
N LYS A 50 34.12 8.47 -25.49
CA LYS A 50 34.59 9.18 -24.30
C LYS A 50 33.60 8.99 -23.17
N ILE A 51 34.11 8.79 -21.94
CA ILE A 51 33.28 8.66 -20.74
C ILE A 51 32.56 9.98 -20.46
N ILE A 52 31.24 9.91 -20.26
CA ILE A 52 30.41 11.01 -19.79
C ILE A 52 30.24 10.84 -18.28
N ASN A 53 30.92 11.68 -17.51
CA ASN A 53 30.74 11.73 -16.05
C ASN A 53 29.50 12.57 -15.67
N ASP A 54 29.29 13.70 -16.34
CA ASP A 54 28.21 14.64 -16.04
C ASP A 54 27.18 14.69 -17.18
N MET A 55 26.13 13.87 -17.07
CA MET A 55 25.02 13.90 -18.03
C MET A 55 24.12 15.12 -17.77
N LYS A 56 24.05 16.04 -18.72
CA LYS A 56 23.21 17.26 -18.63
C LYS A 56 21.74 16.99 -19.00
N TRP A 57 21.04 16.23 -18.16
CA TRP A 57 19.61 15.91 -18.35
C TRP A 57 18.66 16.91 -17.67
N ASN A 58 19.19 17.84 -16.88
CA ASN A 58 18.43 18.92 -16.23
C ASN A 58 19.12 20.28 -16.39
N ARG A 59 18.40 21.35 -16.07
CA ARG A 59 18.94 22.71 -15.91
C ARG A 59 18.53 23.26 -14.55
N GLY A 60 19.49 23.29 -13.63
CA GLY A 60 19.31 23.81 -12.29
C GLY A 60 18.54 22.85 -11.38
N ILE A 61 18.85 22.94 -10.09
CA ILE A 61 18.22 22.14 -9.04
C ILE A 61 17.28 23.07 -8.27
N ALA A 62 16.02 22.67 -8.17
CA ALA A 62 15.02 23.37 -7.37
C ALA A 62 15.12 22.93 -5.92
N ASP A 63 15.37 21.64 -5.71
CA ASP A 63 15.50 21.05 -4.39
C ASP A 63 16.31 19.75 -4.45
N GLU A 64 16.92 19.38 -3.33
CA GLU A 64 17.78 18.22 -3.20
C GLU A 64 17.81 17.72 -1.76
N PHE A 65 17.68 16.40 -1.57
CA PHE A 65 17.64 15.82 -0.22
C PHE A 65 18.15 14.36 -0.18
N PRO A 66 18.75 13.95 0.96
CA PRO A 66 19.14 12.57 1.20
C PRO A 66 17.93 11.71 1.66
N VAL A 67 18.03 10.40 1.46
CA VAL A 67 16.98 9.44 1.85
C VAL A 67 17.57 8.36 2.78
N PRO A 68 17.68 8.62 4.10
CA PRO A 68 18.44 7.76 5.02
C PRO A 68 17.80 6.38 5.27
N TYR A 69 16.50 6.25 5.03
CA TYR A 69 15.77 4.98 5.16
C TYR A 69 15.85 4.10 3.90
N TYR A 70 16.57 4.58 2.87
CA TYR A 70 16.78 3.83 1.63
C TYR A 70 18.10 3.05 1.73
N LYS A 71 18.17 1.87 1.09
CA LYS A 71 19.23 0.86 1.32
C LYS A 71 20.67 1.30 1.04
N ARG A 72 20.88 2.47 0.45
CA ARG A 72 22.19 3.02 0.10
C ARG A 72 22.15 4.52 0.31
N ASP A 73 23.33 5.12 0.49
CA ASP A 73 23.45 6.57 0.41
C ASP A 73 22.95 7.04 -0.96
N PHE A 74 21.80 7.71 -0.93
CA PHE A 74 21.00 8.03 -2.11
C PHE A 74 20.43 9.43 -1.98
N LYS A 75 20.76 10.22 -2.99
CA LYS A 75 20.32 11.60 -3.12
C LYS A 75 19.18 11.67 -4.10
N VAL A 76 18.18 12.49 -3.80
CA VAL A 76 17.06 12.78 -4.70
C VAL A 76 17.14 14.24 -5.10
N MET A 77 16.96 14.49 -6.39
CA MET A 77 16.93 15.83 -6.97
C MET A 77 15.56 16.15 -7.57
N LEU A 78 15.10 17.37 -7.33
CA LEU A 78 14.03 18.02 -8.07
C LEU A 78 14.65 19.00 -9.08
N PRO A 79 14.65 18.68 -10.38
CA PRO A 79 15.16 19.62 -11.39
C PRO A 79 14.23 20.83 -11.57
N ARG A 80 14.78 22.03 -11.79
CA ARG A 80 13.97 23.19 -12.20
C ARG A 80 13.40 22.99 -13.61
N GLU A 81 14.21 22.44 -14.50
CA GLU A 81 13.85 22.14 -15.88
C GLU A 81 14.48 20.82 -16.32
N ILE A 82 13.69 19.99 -17.01
CA ILE A 82 14.11 18.72 -17.59
C ILE A 82 14.51 18.96 -19.06
N LYS A 83 15.69 18.46 -19.42
CA LYS A 83 16.28 18.54 -20.76
C LYS A 83 16.36 17.14 -21.37
N PRO A 84 15.46 16.80 -22.31
CA PRO A 84 15.54 15.52 -23.00
C PRO A 84 16.76 15.47 -23.92
N TYR A 85 17.30 14.28 -24.09
CA TYR A 85 18.24 13.98 -25.16
C TYR A 85 17.45 13.73 -26.44
N ILE A 86 17.71 14.56 -27.45
CA ILE A 86 17.07 14.47 -28.76
C ILE A 86 18.01 13.73 -29.72
N PHE A 87 17.47 12.72 -30.40
CA PHE A 87 18.12 11.95 -31.46
C PHE A 87 17.38 12.17 -32.78
N VAL A 88 18.09 12.67 -33.78
CA VAL A 88 17.57 13.03 -35.11
C VAL A 88 18.35 12.32 -36.20
N ASP A 89 17.67 12.00 -37.31
CA ASP A 89 18.29 11.34 -38.47
C ASP A 89 19.44 12.18 -39.08
N LYS A 90 19.29 13.51 -39.05
CA LYS A 90 20.29 14.48 -39.56
C LYS A 90 21.63 14.43 -38.80
N ASN A 91 21.69 13.80 -37.63
CA ASN A 91 22.93 13.57 -36.89
C ASN A 91 22.96 12.13 -36.34
N PRO A 92 23.13 11.12 -37.22
CA PRO A 92 22.97 9.71 -36.86
C PRO A 92 24.10 9.21 -35.95
N LYS A 93 25.25 9.92 -35.95
CA LYS A 93 26.39 9.59 -35.11
C LYS A 93 26.11 9.85 -33.63
N LYS A 94 25.28 10.84 -33.28
CA LYS A 94 24.95 11.16 -31.89
C LYS A 94 24.35 9.93 -31.19
N SER A 95 25.09 9.41 -30.22
CA SER A 95 24.68 8.23 -29.46
C SER A 95 25.15 8.31 -28.02
N ILE A 96 24.41 7.63 -27.15
CA ILE A 96 24.72 7.48 -25.74
C ILE A 96 24.74 5.98 -25.44
N VAL A 97 25.87 5.50 -24.90
CA VAL A 97 26.07 4.07 -24.60
C VAL A 97 26.26 3.89 -23.10
N TYR A 98 25.42 3.06 -22.50
CA TYR A 98 25.60 2.58 -21.14
C TYR A 98 26.22 1.19 -21.19
N LYS A 99 27.43 1.05 -20.64
CA LYS A 99 28.15 -0.23 -20.55
C LYS A 99 28.37 -0.61 -19.10
N ASN A 100 27.95 -1.80 -18.71
CA ASN A 100 28.13 -2.31 -17.35
C ASN A 100 29.61 -2.35 -16.97
N LYS A 101 29.93 -1.96 -15.74
CA LYS A 101 31.31 -1.87 -15.23
C LYS A 101 32.07 -3.20 -15.36
N ASN A 102 31.38 -4.34 -15.23
CA ASN A 102 31.99 -5.66 -15.37
C ASN A 102 32.54 -5.91 -16.79
N LEU A 103 31.90 -5.35 -17.82
CA LEU A 103 32.36 -5.46 -19.22
C LEU A 103 33.66 -4.66 -19.51
N LEU A 104 34.20 -3.95 -18.52
CA LEU A 104 35.49 -3.26 -18.61
C LEU A 104 36.65 -4.16 -18.17
N ASN A 105 36.36 -5.23 -17.43
CA ASN A 105 37.34 -6.23 -17.06
C ASN A 105 37.51 -7.22 -18.23
N SER A 106 38.73 -7.31 -18.77
CA SER A 106 39.08 -8.22 -19.88
C SER A 106 38.83 -9.70 -19.56
N ASN A 107 38.88 -10.08 -18.28
CA ASN A 107 38.66 -11.45 -17.80
C ASN A 107 37.17 -11.76 -17.55
N TYR A 108 36.30 -10.75 -17.57
CA TYR A 108 34.88 -10.98 -17.34
C TYR A 108 34.27 -11.75 -18.51
N ARG A 109 33.46 -12.76 -18.17
CA ARG A 109 32.71 -13.59 -19.12
C ARG A 109 31.28 -13.71 -18.65
N ILE A 110 30.36 -13.37 -19.54
CA ILE A 110 28.93 -13.38 -19.24
C ILE A 110 28.47 -14.83 -19.11
N ASN A 111 27.76 -15.15 -18.04
CA ASN A 111 27.32 -16.50 -17.72
C ASN A 111 25.81 -16.54 -17.38
N LYS A 112 25.31 -17.71 -16.99
CA LYS A 112 23.89 -17.92 -16.64
C LYS A 112 23.42 -17.05 -15.47
N LEU A 113 24.29 -16.73 -14.51
CA LEU A 113 23.96 -15.87 -13.36
C LEU A 113 23.78 -14.40 -13.79
N ASP A 114 24.54 -13.92 -14.78
CA ASP A 114 24.29 -12.60 -15.36
C ASP A 114 22.96 -12.58 -16.12
N ALA A 115 22.69 -13.65 -16.85
CA ALA A 115 21.42 -13.80 -17.56
C ALA A 115 20.22 -14.04 -16.64
N SER A 116 20.37 -14.43 -15.38
CA SER A 116 19.25 -14.52 -14.42
C SER A 116 18.93 -13.18 -13.74
N LYS A 117 19.89 -12.24 -13.65
CA LYS A 117 19.68 -10.92 -13.05
C LYS A 117 18.90 -9.98 -13.97
N PRO A 118 18.01 -9.11 -13.46
CA PRO A 118 17.20 -8.21 -14.31
C PRO A 118 17.98 -6.99 -14.84
N PHE A 119 19.31 -6.95 -14.70
CA PHE A 119 20.12 -5.77 -15.03
C PHE A 119 20.74 -5.90 -16.43
N PRO A 120 20.41 -5.01 -17.38
CA PRO A 120 21.06 -5.02 -18.69
C PRO A 120 22.55 -4.70 -18.58
N LEU A 121 23.36 -5.35 -19.42
CA LEU A 121 24.80 -5.13 -19.48
C LEU A 121 25.18 -4.04 -20.49
N LEU A 122 24.38 -3.86 -21.55
CA LEU A 122 24.63 -2.87 -22.59
C LEU A 122 23.33 -2.22 -23.07
N ILE A 123 23.36 -0.91 -23.22
CA ILE A 123 22.28 -0.11 -23.81
C ILE A 123 22.90 0.96 -24.70
N LYS A 124 22.46 1.08 -25.95
CA LYS A 124 22.85 2.15 -26.85
C LYS A 124 21.61 2.89 -27.35
N TYR A 125 21.53 4.17 -27.04
CA TYR A 125 20.54 5.11 -27.58
C TYR A 125 21.16 5.91 -28.71
N SER A 126 20.49 5.90 -29.86
CA SER A 126 20.83 6.62 -31.09
C SER A 126 19.57 6.67 -31.95
N TYR A 127 19.53 7.52 -32.96
CA TYR A 127 18.40 7.54 -33.90
C TYR A 127 18.14 6.13 -34.48
N ASP A 128 19.21 5.48 -34.96
CA ASP A 128 19.15 4.13 -35.54
C ASP A 128 18.70 3.06 -34.56
N SER A 129 19.21 3.07 -33.33
CA SER A 129 18.80 2.06 -32.35
C SER A 129 17.37 2.25 -31.86
N LEU A 130 16.85 3.49 -31.87
CA LEU A 130 15.45 3.76 -31.51
C LEU A 130 14.48 3.37 -32.63
N ARG A 131 14.88 3.53 -33.90
CA ARG A 131 14.08 3.18 -35.08
C ARG A 131 14.20 1.70 -35.49
N TYR A 132 15.41 1.17 -35.46
CA TYR A 132 15.80 -0.18 -35.91
C TYR A 132 16.55 -0.94 -34.81
N GLY A 133 15.94 -1.01 -33.63
CA GLY A 133 16.55 -1.55 -32.43
C GLY A 133 16.76 -3.07 -32.47
N TYR A 134 17.96 -3.49 -32.07
CA TYR A 134 18.31 -4.88 -31.80
C TYR A 134 18.48 -5.10 -30.29
N TYR A 135 18.13 -6.29 -29.82
CA TYR A 135 18.11 -6.62 -28.39
C TYR A 135 18.45 -8.10 -28.16
N CYS A 136 18.81 -8.44 -26.92
CA CYS A 136 19.06 -9.83 -26.52
C CYS A 136 17.85 -10.39 -25.78
N LYS A 137 17.42 -11.62 -26.10
CA LYS A 137 16.30 -12.31 -25.42
C LYS A 137 16.55 -12.57 -23.93
N TYR A 138 17.81 -12.68 -23.50
CA TYR A 138 18.17 -12.74 -22.08
C TYR A 138 18.20 -11.35 -21.39
N GLY A 139 17.98 -10.25 -22.12
CA GLY A 139 18.03 -8.89 -21.57
C GLY A 139 19.41 -8.32 -21.29
N LEU A 140 20.47 -8.99 -21.75
CA LEU A 140 21.85 -8.53 -21.59
C LEU A 140 22.15 -7.29 -22.45
N VAL A 141 21.56 -7.22 -23.64
CA VAL A 141 21.56 -6.02 -24.49
C VAL A 141 20.11 -5.53 -24.55
N LEU A 142 19.84 -4.37 -23.95
CA LEU A 142 18.49 -3.80 -23.92
C LEU A 142 18.15 -3.14 -25.26
N LEU A 143 19.11 -2.43 -25.86
CA LEU A 143 18.93 -1.76 -27.13
C LEU A 143 20.27 -1.54 -27.83
N HIS A 144 20.34 -1.77 -29.13
CA HIS A 144 21.51 -1.47 -29.96
C HIS A 144 21.14 -1.21 -31.42
N SER A 145 22.02 -0.54 -32.17
CA SER A 145 21.86 -0.28 -33.61
C SER A 145 22.53 -1.30 -34.53
N LYS A 146 23.20 -2.33 -33.97
CA LYS A 146 23.98 -3.30 -34.75
C LYS A 146 23.21 -4.60 -34.86
N LYS A 147 23.16 -5.16 -36.06
CA LYS A 147 22.54 -6.47 -36.36
C LYS A 147 23.27 -7.63 -35.69
N THR A 148 24.60 -7.54 -35.55
CA THR A 148 25.39 -8.55 -34.85
C THR A 148 25.46 -8.26 -33.35
N CYS A 149 25.39 -9.30 -32.52
CA CYS A 149 25.40 -9.16 -31.06
C CYS A 149 26.75 -8.59 -30.58
N PRO A 150 26.77 -7.40 -29.94
CA PRO A 150 28.03 -6.77 -29.51
C PRO A 150 28.72 -7.48 -28.35
N LEU A 151 28.02 -8.40 -27.67
CA LEU A 151 28.53 -9.14 -26.51
C LEU A 151 28.90 -10.60 -26.83
N SER A 152 28.79 -11.04 -28.09
CA SER A 152 28.99 -12.44 -28.50
C SER A 152 30.33 -13.01 -28.04
N HIS A 153 31.42 -12.29 -28.28
CA HIS A 153 32.79 -12.68 -27.92
C HIS A 153 33.05 -12.86 -26.42
N LEU A 154 32.21 -12.30 -25.55
CA LEU A 154 32.34 -12.39 -24.09
C LEU A 154 31.31 -13.33 -23.46
N CYS A 155 30.37 -13.85 -24.25
CA CYS A 155 29.18 -14.51 -23.74
C CYS A 155 29.29 -16.04 -23.80
N LYS A 156 29.33 -16.69 -22.64
CA LYS A 156 29.28 -18.16 -22.53
C LYS A 156 27.93 -18.74 -22.94
N LEU A 157 26.91 -17.90 -23.11
CA LEU A 157 25.57 -18.28 -23.57
C LEU A 157 25.41 -18.08 -25.09
N TYR A 158 26.47 -17.69 -25.79
CA TYR A 158 26.42 -17.54 -27.23
C TYR A 158 26.21 -18.91 -27.89
N GLU A 159 25.11 -19.02 -28.63
CA GLU A 159 24.83 -20.14 -29.51
C GLU A 159 24.63 -19.61 -30.93
N ARG A 160 25.27 -20.27 -31.89
CA ARG A 160 25.15 -19.92 -33.31
C ARG A 160 23.81 -20.44 -33.83
N GLY A 161 22.99 -19.54 -34.37
CA GLY A 161 21.75 -19.90 -35.05
C GLY A 161 21.97 -20.29 -36.51
N ASN A 162 20.90 -20.71 -37.19
CA ASN A 162 20.92 -21.19 -38.58
C ASN A 162 21.49 -20.14 -39.57
N ASN A 163 21.35 -18.85 -39.26
CA ASN A 163 21.83 -17.75 -40.09
C ASN A 163 23.27 -17.31 -39.76
N GLY A 164 23.98 -18.05 -38.90
CA GLY A 164 25.35 -17.74 -38.49
C GLY A 164 25.49 -16.69 -37.37
N ASP A 165 24.41 -15.96 -37.06
CA ASP A 165 24.32 -14.96 -35.98
C ASP A 165 23.95 -15.59 -34.62
N CYS A 166 24.03 -14.82 -33.52
CA CYS A 166 23.61 -15.27 -32.19
C CYS A 166 22.11 -15.58 -32.16
N LYS A 167 21.75 -16.82 -31.82
CA LYS A 167 20.36 -17.31 -31.71
C LYS A 167 19.49 -16.48 -30.76
N TYR A 168 20.09 -15.87 -29.75
CA TYR A 168 19.39 -15.12 -28.70
C TYR A 168 19.41 -13.60 -28.91
N TYR A 169 19.87 -13.12 -30.06
CA TYR A 169 19.92 -11.70 -30.42
C TYR A 169 19.02 -11.44 -31.61
N ASP A 170 18.09 -10.50 -31.47
CA ASP A 170 16.95 -10.36 -32.37
C ASP A 170 16.69 -8.88 -32.72
N GLY A 171 15.91 -8.65 -33.77
CA GLY A 171 15.62 -7.34 -34.37
C GLY A 171 15.73 -7.33 -35.91
N PRO A 172 15.53 -6.17 -36.56
CA PRO A 172 15.26 -4.87 -35.95
C PRO A 172 13.80 -4.71 -35.52
N LYS A 173 13.56 -4.04 -34.40
CA LYS A 173 12.24 -3.57 -33.97
C LYS A 173 12.36 -2.14 -33.40
N PRO A 174 11.40 -1.25 -33.70
CA PRO A 174 11.43 0.09 -33.12
C PRO A 174 11.23 0.04 -31.61
N TYR A 175 11.87 0.96 -30.88
CA TYR A 175 11.85 1.02 -29.42
C TYR A 175 10.44 1.07 -28.84
N GLU A 176 9.53 1.80 -29.52
CA GLU A 176 8.11 1.88 -29.17
C GLU A 176 7.40 0.52 -29.18
N ARG A 177 7.90 -0.47 -29.92
CA ARG A 177 7.34 -1.83 -29.95
C ARG A 177 8.06 -2.80 -29.02
N LEU A 178 9.18 -2.41 -28.44
CA LEU A 178 9.95 -3.26 -27.54
C LEU A 178 9.42 -3.20 -26.10
N TYR A 179 9.29 -1.98 -25.55
CA TYR A 179 9.10 -1.82 -24.11
C TYR A 179 7.97 -0.88 -23.73
N ASN A 180 7.28 -1.22 -22.64
CA ASN A 180 6.58 -0.27 -21.79
C ASN A 180 7.54 0.14 -20.66
N VAL A 181 7.76 1.45 -20.50
CA VAL A 181 8.69 2.00 -19.49
C VAL A 181 7.91 2.78 -18.44
N PHE A 182 8.11 2.44 -17.17
CA PHE A 182 7.45 3.08 -16.03
C PHE A 182 8.41 3.24 -14.85
N PRO A 183 8.18 4.24 -13.98
CA PRO A 183 9.05 4.50 -12.85
C PRO A 183 8.76 3.49 -11.72
N HIS A 184 9.80 3.02 -11.05
CA HIS A 184 9.64 2.60 -9.66
C HIS A 184 9.55 3.86 -8.80
N ILE A 185 8.53 3.96 -7.94
CA ILE A 185 8.29 5.14 -7.11
C ILE A 185 8.29 4.72 -5.64
N VAL A 186 9.19 5.34 -4.88
CA VAL A 186 9.28 5.25 -3.43
C VAL A 186 8.61 6.46 -2.82
N ARG A 187 7.78 6.24 -1.80
CA ARG A 187 7.04 7.29 -1.09
C ARG A 187 7.12 7.10 0.42
N ARG A 188 7.12 8.21 1.15
CA ARG A 188 7.00 8.24 2.60
C ARG A 188 6.20 9.48 3.02
N VAL A 189 5.31 9.28 3.98
CA VAL A 189 4.58 10.36 4.64
C VAL A 189 5.03 10.42 6.10
N ARG A 190 5.18 11.63 6.64
CA ARG A 190 5.41 11.87 8.06
C ARG A 190 4.51 13.00 8.54
N ARG A 191 4.21 12.99 9.84
CA ARG A 191 3.56 14.13 10.50
C ARG A 191 4.65 15.07 11.00
N GLU A 192 4.54 16.37 10.74
CA GLU A 192 5.35 17.37 11.45
C GLU A 192 4.72 17.60 12.82
N GLU A 193 5.54 17.57 13.87
CA GLU A 193 5.07 17.67 15.24
C GLU A 193 5.32 19.07 15.77
N GLY A 194 4.25 19.74 16.18
CA GLY A 194 4.32 20.89 17.07
C GLY A 194 4.01 20.44 18.49
N ILE A 195 4.79 20.90 19.46
CA ILE A 195 4.48 20.77 20.88
C ILE A 195 3.18 21.55 21.15
N GLY A 196 2.19 20.91 21.78
CA GLY A 196 0.95 21.57 22.24
C GLY A 196 -0.12 21.83 21.17
N ASN A 197 0.03 21.36 19.93
CA ASN A 197 -1.04 21.51 18.94
C ASN A 197 -2.17 20.50 19.23
N ARG A 198 -3.35 21.01 19.61
CA ARG A 198 -4.60 20.26 19.75
C ARG A 198 -4.85 19.45 18.48
N LYS A 199 -4.91 18.12 18.59
CA LYS A 199 -5.26 17.24 17.48
C LYS A 199 -6.77 17.12 17.42
N GLU A 200 -7.35 17.50 16.28
CA GLU A 200 -8.78 17.32 16.02
C GLU A 200 -9.01 15.85 15.62
N VAL A 201 -9.56 15.06 16.55
CA VAL A 201 -10.03 13.70 16.25
C VAL A 201 -11.41 13.82 15.63
N SER A 202 -11.52 13.43 14.36
CA SER A 202 -12.74 13.53 13.58
C SER A 202 -13.77 12.47 13.98
N ALA A 203 -13.30 11.26 14.34
CA ALA A 203 -14.13 10.14 14.74
C ALA A 203 -13.31 9.07 15.50
N LEU A 204 -13.97 8.34 16.41
CA LEU A 204 -13.48 7.06 16.94
C LEU A 204 -14.20 5.91 16.25
N ILE A 205 -13.45 4.98 15.67
CA ILE A 205 -14.00 3.83 14.94
C ILE A 205 -14.38 2.76 15.96
N VAL A 206 -15.66 2.68 16.29
CA VAL A 206 -16.22 1.69 17.24
C VAL A 206 -16.89 0.55 16.49
N VAL A 207 -16.56 -0.69 16.87
CA VAL A 207 -17.11 -1.92 16.28
C VAL A 207 -17.59 -2.89 17.37
N ASP A 208 -18.53 -3.77 17.02
CA ASP A 208 -19.01 -4.82 17.93
C ASP A 208 -18.52 -6.18 17.42
N LEU A 209 -17.91 -6.95 18.32
CA LEU A 209 -17.51 -8.33 18.14
C LEU A 209 -18.51 -9.21 18.90
N GLY A 210 -19.72 -9.36 18.35
CA GLY A 210 -20.83 -10.02 19.05
C GLY A 210 -21.36 -9.17 20.20
N LYS A 211 -20.97 -9.48 21.44
CA LYS A 211 -21.36 -8.74 22.66
C LYS A 211 -20.27 -7.82 23.20
N THR A 212 -19.13 -7.76 22.52
CA THR A 212 -17.95 -7.00 22.97
C THR A 212 -17.74 -5.80 22.07
N GLU A 213 -17.76 -4.60 22.64
CA GLU A 213 -17.41 -3.37 21.92
C GLU A 213 -15.90 -3.17 21.93
N ARG A 214 -15.34 -2.65 20.82
CA ARG A 214 -13.92 -2.32 20.67
C ARG A 214 -13.75 -0.99 19.98
N ILE A 215 -12.70 -0.25 20.37
CA ILE A 215 -12.26 0.94 19.65
C ILE A 215 -11.15 0.51 18.70
N LEU A 216 -11.54 0.31 17.44
CA LEU A 216 -10.68 -0.18 16.39
C LEU A 216 -9.62 0.85 15.97
N GLY A 217 -9.91 2.14 16.13
CA GLY A 217 -9.02 3.21 15.71
C GLY A 217 -9.62 4.60 15.82
N LYS A 218 -8.89 5.59 15.29
CA LYS A 218 -9.31 6.98 15.21
C LYS A 218 -9.05 7.56 13.82
N ILE A 219 -9.89 8.52 13.43
CA ILE A 219 -9.71 9.34 12.23
C ILE A 219 -9.29 10.74 12.69
N GLU A 220 -8.24 11.27 12.09
CA GLU A 220 -7.69 12.60 12.39
C GLU A 220 -7.46 13.38 11.09
N PHE A 221 -7.56 14.69 11.17
CA PHE A 221 -7.10 15.59 10.12
C PHE A 221 -5.77 16.25 10.52
N SER A 222 -4.90 16.47 9.55
CA SER A 222 -3.67 17.24 9.74
C SER A 222 -3.37 18.10 8.51
N ASP A 223 -3.00 19.35 8.76
CA ASP A 223 -2.47 20.32 7.79
C ASP A 223 -0.93 20.39 7.80
N LYS A 224 -0.30 19.53 8.61
CA LYS A 224 1.15 19.49 8.85
C LYS A 224 1.77 18.18 8.42
N LEU A 225 1.32 17.62 7.29
CA LEU A 225 1.96 16.43 6.73
C LEU A 225 3.13 16.80 5.83
N THR A 226 4.17 15.96 5.88
CA THR A 226 5.28 15.97 4.94
C THR A 226 5.25 14.72 4.08
N VAL A 227 5.43 14.92 2.79
CA VAL A 227 5.51 13.88 1.78
C VAL A 227 6.88 13.95 1.14
N THR A 228 7.54 12.81 1.04
CA THR A 228 8.69 12.61 0.16
C THR A 228 8.34 11.53 -0.85
N ALA A 229 8.49 11.81 -2.15
CA ALA A 229 8.27 10.84 -3.21
C ALA A 229 9.31 10.98 -4.31
N PHE A 230 9.86 9.86 -4.78
CA PHE A 230 10.90 9.85 -5.79
C PHE A 230 10.94 8.57 -6.61
N SER A 231 11.47 8.67 -7.82
CA SER A 231 11.83 7.53 -8.65
C SER A 231 13.34 7.28 -8.58
N ASP A 232 13.70 6.03 -8.34
CA ASP A 232 15.06 5.52 -8.17
C ASP A 232 15.47 4.55 -9.30
N ALA A 233 14.51 4.10 -10.10
CA ALA A 233 14.73 3.19 -11.20
C ALA A 233 13.64 3.27 -12.27
N SER A 234 14.01 2.89 -13.49
CA SER A 234 13.08 2.65 -14.59
C SER A 234 12.93 1.16 -14.81
N ILE A 235 11.67 0.73 -14.95
CA ILE A 235 11.32 -0.66 -15.22
C ILE A 235 10.93 -0.76 -16.69
N PHE A 236 11.57 -1.68 -17.40
CA PHE A 236 11.32 -1.97 -18.80
C PHE A 236 10.58 -3.29 -18.88
N ARG A 237 9.32 -3.24 -19.29
CA ARG A 237 8.52 -4.44 -19.50
C ARG A 237 8.40 -4.71 -20.99
N ALA A 238 8.71 -5.93 -21.42
CA ALA A 238 8.54 -6.33 -22.81
C ALA A 238 7.07 -6.20 -23.24
N LYS A 239 6.80 -5.66 -24.43
CA LYS A 239 5.42 -5.53 -24.96
C LYS A 239 4.81 -6.85 -25.43
N ALA A 240 5.62 -7.88 -25.64
CA ALA A 240 5.18 -9.23 -25.97
C ALA A 240 6.07 -10.26 -25.26
N ALA A 241 5.45 -11.38 -24.86
CA ALA A 241 6.08 -12.41 -24.03
C ALA A 241 7.24 -13.15 -24.72
N ASP A 242 7.30 -13.14 -26.05
CA ASP A 242 8.34 -13.79 -26.85
C ASP A 242 9.56 -12.90 -27.11
N LEU A 243 9.50 -11.61 -26.73
CA LEU A 243 10.63 -10.69 -26.89
C LEU A 243 11.77 -11.04 -25.93
N MET A 244 11.47 -11.40 -24.69
CA MET A 244 12.50 -11.66 -23.67
C MET A 244 12.11 -12.85 -22.81
N TYR A 245 13.11 -13.59 -22.34
CA TYR A 245 12.92 -14.65 -21.35
C TYR A 245 12.69 -14.10 -19.93
N LYS A 246 12.72 -12.77 -19.76
CA LYS A 246 12.46 -12.08 -18.50
C LYS A 246 11.21 -11.23 -18.60
N ASP A 247 10.44 -11.18 -17.53
CA ASP A 247 9.23 -10.37 -17.46
C ASP A 247 9.52 -8.87 -17.48
N PHE A 248 10.66 -8.46 -16.92
CA PHE A 248 11.11 -7.08 -16.91
C PHE A 248 12.63 -6.95 -16.79
N LEU A 249 13.13 -5.77 -17.14
CA LEU A 249 14.48 -5.31 -16.87
C LEU A 249 14.45 -4.09 -15.95
N TRP A 250 15.47 -3.98 -15.11
CA TRP A 250 15.56 -2.98 -14.05
C TRP A 250 16.75 -2.06 -14.25
N VAL A 251 16.52 -0.75 -14.35
CA VAL A 251 17.57 0.25 -14.54
C VAL A 251 17.58 1.25 -13.38
N SER A 252 18.46 1.02 -12.40
CA SER A 252 18.61 1.89 -11.23
C SER A 252 19.43 3.14 -11.54
N TYR A 253 18.96 4.30 -11.10
CA TYR A 253 19.65 5.57 -11.26
C TYR A 253 20.76 5.73 -10.22
N LYS A 254 21.78 6.54 -10.50
CA LYS A 254 22.74 6.95 -9.46
C LYS A 254 22.08 7.85 -8.42
N GLU A 255 21.27 8.80 -8.88
CA GLU A 255 20.51 9.76 -8.07
C GLU A 255 19.03 9.71 -8.47
N GLY A 256 18.15 9.93 -7.51
CA GLY A 256 16.71 9.87 -7.72
C GLY A 256 16.16 11.15 -8.32
N ILE A 257 15.02 11.04 -8.99
CA ILE A 257 14.21 12.18 -9.42
C ILE A 257 12.97 12.22 -8.55
N GLY A 258 12.74 13.31 -7.82
CA GLY A 258 11.68 13.34 -6.82
C GLY A 258 11.38 14.73 -6.29
N PHE A 259 10.57 14.76 -5.25
CA PHE A 259 10.17 15.98 -4.55
C PHE A 259 9.88 15.69 -3.08
N ARG A 260 9.98 16.74 -2.26
CA ARG A 260 9.42 16.80 -0.91
C ARG A 260 8.42 17.95 -0.83
N LEU A 261 7.34 17.74 -0.10
CA LEU A 261 6.29 18.71 0.15
C LEU A 261 6.02 18.71 1.65
N ASN A 262 5.78 19.91 2.21
CA ASN A 262 5.52 20.12 3.63
C ASN A 262 4.19 20.88 3.78
N ASN A 263 3.66 20.93 5.00
CA ASN A 263 2.38 21.60 5.31
C ASN A 263 1.24 21.15 4.39
N LEU A 264 1.12 19.82 4.23
CA LEU A 264 0.07 19.21 3.41
C LEU A 264 -1.13 18.81 4.26
N ASN A 265 -2.31 19.01 3.67
CA ASN A 265 -3.56 18.49 4.18
C ASN A 265 -3.63 16.98 3.99
N GLY A 266 -4.03 16.27 5.04
CA GLY A 266 -4.30 14.85 4.96
C GLY A 266 -5.27 14.36 6.02
N LEU A 267 -5.95 13.27 5.66
CA LEU A 267 -6.71 12.44 6.58
C LEU A 267 -5.86 11.27 7.01
N ILE A 268 -5.89 10.98 8.30
CA ILE A 268 -5.11 9.92 8.91
C ILE A 268 -6.06 8.99 9.64
N ILE A 269 -6.04 7.72 9.27
CA ILE A 269 -6.78 6.66 9.96
C ILE A 269 -5.75 5.82 10.69
N GLU A 270 -5.80 5.86 12.01
CA GLU A 270 -4.89 5.13 12.87
C GLU A 270 -5.63 4.01 13.57
N PHE A 271 -5.12 2.79 13.46
CA PHE A 271 -5.72 1.60 14.01
C PHE A 271 -4.98 1.17 15.26
N ASN A 272 -5.74 0.74 16.26
CA ASN A 272 -5.21 -0.06 17.34
C ASN A 272 -4.91 -1.47 16.79
N GLU A 273 -3.65 -1.89 16.85
CA GLU A 273 -3.24 -3.13 16.18
C GLU A 273 -3.87 -4.38 16.82
N ASP A 274 -4.06 -4.40 18.13
CA ASP A 274 -4.67 -5.51 18.84
C ASP A 274 -6.17 -5.57 18.54
N ALA A 275 -6.87 -4.44 18.65
CA ALA A 275 -8.29 -4.36 18.30
C ALA A 275 -8.55 -4.72 16.83
N LEU A 276 -7.64 -4.34 15.93
CA LEU A 276 -7.70 -4.70 14.51
C LEU A 276 -7.48 -6.20 14.30
N LYS A 277 -6.52 -6.83 14.98
CA LYS A 277 -6.32 -8.28 14.93
C LYS A 277 -7.54 -9.03 15.46
N ASP A 278 -8.13 -8.56 16.56
CA ASP A 278 -9.32 -9.17 17.14
C ASP A 278 -10.54 -9.02 16.23
N TYR A 279 -10.74 -7.85 15.63
CA TYR A 279 -11.81 -7.61 14.64
C TYR A 279 -11.68 -8.54 13.43
N ILE A 280 -10.48 -8.63 12.86
CA ILE A 280 -10.24 -9.51 11.70
C ILE A 280 -10.40 -10.98 12.07
N SER A 281 -9.88 -11.41 13.23
CA SER A 281 -10.04 -12.78 13.71
C SER A 281 -11.51 -13.13 13.93
N TRP A 282 -12.27 -12.20 14.50
CA TRP A 282 -13.72 -12.35 14.65
C TRP A 282 -14.42 -12.50 13.28
N ILE A 283 -14.11 -11.66 12.29
CA ILE A 283 -14.69 -11.79 10.93
C ILE A 283 -14.34 -13.16 10.33
N ILE A 284 -13.07 -13.56 10.38
CA ILE A 284 -12.60 -14.82 9.80
C ILE A 284 -13.31 -16.02 10.43
N ASN A 285 -13.59 -15.97 11.73
CA ASN A 285 -14.27 -17.05 12.46
C ASN A 285 -15.79 -17.07 12.23
N ASN A 286 -16.39 -15.94 11.87
CA ASN A 286 -17.85 -15.82 11.71
C ASN A 286 -18.30 -15.72 10.24
N ASN A 287 -17.39 -15.52 9.28
CA ASN A 287 -17.70 -15.41 7.86
C ASN A 287 -16.78 -16.32 7.03
N GLN A 288 -17.29 -17.52 6.73
CA GLN A 288 -16.57 -18.56 5.99
C GLN A 288 -16.14 -18.07 4.58
N ALA A 289 -16.97 -17.29 3.90
CA ALA A 289 -16.65 -16.77 2.57
C ALA A 289 -15.44 -15.82 2.61
N ILE A 290 -15.40 -14.89 3.57
CA ILE A 290 -14.26 -13.99 3.76
C ILE A 290 -13.00 -14.78 4.13
N ARG A 291 -13.11 -15.76 5.04
CA ARG A 291 -12.00 -16.65 5.40
C ARG A 291 -11.41 -17.35 4.17
N GLU A 292 -12.25 -17.94 3.33
CA GLU A 292 -11.83 -18.65 2.12
C GLU A 292 -11.17 -17.71 1.11
N TRP A 293 -11.74 -16.52 0.87
CA TRP A 293 -11.16 -15.50 -0.01
C TRP A 293 -9.80 -15.01 0.46
N LEU A 294 -9.65 -14.70 1.75
CA LEU A 294 -8.37 -14.28 2.30
C LEU A 294 -7.36 -15.41 2.24
N CYS A 295 -7.76 -16.65 2.55
CA CYS A 295 -6.86 -17.78 2.59
C CYS A 295 -6.32 -18.12 1.20
N ILE A 296 -7.18 -18.17 0.17
CA ILE A 296 -6.73 -18.44 -1.20
C ILE A 296 -5.83 -17.31 -1.72
N LYS A 297 -6.17 -16.04 -1.46
CA LYS A 297 -5.36 -14.89 -1.88
C LYS A 297 -3.99 -14.91 -1.21
N MET A 298 -3.94 -15.17 0.10
CA MET A 298 -2.68 -15.26 0.85
C MET A 298 -1.79 -16.38 0.33
N LEU A 299 -2.33 -17.59 0.18
CA LEU A 299 -1.58 -18.76 -0.27
C LEU A 299 -1.01 -18.58 -1.68
N ILE A 300 -1.79 -18.02 -2.60
CA ILE A 300 -1.32 -17.75 -3.96
C ILE A 300 -0.25 -16.64 -3.94
N TYR A 301 -0.46 -15.58 -3.16
CA TYR A 301 0.43 -14.42 -3.18
C TYR A 301 1.77 -14.64 -2.46
N PHE A 302 1.78 -15.39 -1.36
CA PHE A 302 3.01 -15.71 -0.62
C PHE A 302 3.62 -17.06 -0.99
N GLY A 303 2.84 -17.98 -1.57
CA GLY A 303 3.25 -19.35 -1.85
C GLY A 303 2.90 -20.34 -0.73
N LEU A 304 3.12 -21.63 -1.00
CA LEU A 304 2.72 -22.77 -0.15
C LEU A 304 3.69 -23.05 1.02
N GLU A 305 4.16 -22.02 1.73
CA GLU A 305 4.92 -22.21 2.97
C GLU A 305 4.07 -21.81 4.19
N PRO A 306 3.03 -22.59 4.56
CA PRO A 306 2.08 -22.22 5.62
C PRO A 306 2.74 -21.97 6.99
N ASN A 307 3.98 -22.43 7.18
CA ASN A 307 4.72 -22.33 8.44
C ASN A 307 5.70 -21.13 8.51
N LYS A 308 5.85 -20.32 7.46
CA LYS A 308 6.69 -19.11 7.54
C LYS A 308 5.84 -17.88 7.81
N ASN A 309 6.37 -16.98 8.64
CA ASN A 309 5.76 -15.69 8.87
C ASN A 309 5.72 -14.89 7.56
N ILE A 310 4.56 -14.29 7.26
CA ILE A 310 4.38 -13.49 6.05
C ILE A 310 4.96 -12.08 6.26
N ILE A 311 5.78 -11.62 5.32
CA ILE A 311 6.38 -10.27 5.32
C ILE A 311 6.34 -9.67 3.92
N LEU A 312 6.08 -8.37 3.85
CA LEU A 312 6.20 -7.54 2.66
C LEU A 312 7.30 -6.49 2.82
N LYS A 313 7.96 -6.17 1.72
CA LYS A 313 9.02 -5.15 1.69
C LYS A 313 8.45 -3.87 1.11
N LYS A 314 8.22 -2.89 1.99
CA LYS A 314 7.59 -1.59 1.68
C LYS A 314 8.27 -0.78 0.58
N PHE A 315 9.60 -0.85 0.50
CA PHE A 315 10.42 -0.05 -0.43
C PHE A 315 11.12 -0.89 -1.50
N SER A 316 10.58 -2.06 -1.83
CA SER A 316 11.10 -2.84 -2.94
C SER A 316 9.98 -3.25 -3.88
N PHE A 317 10.22 -3.12 -5.17
CA PHE A 317 9.41 -3.77 -6.17
C PHE A 317 9.39 -5.27 -5.95
N SER A 318 8.22 -5.82 -5.67
CA SER A 318 8.02 -7.25 -5.61
C SER A 318 7.55 -7.74 -6.97
N GLY A 319 8.29 -8.66 -7.59
CA GLY A 319 7.74 -9.52 -8.67
C GLY A 319 6.64 -10.46 -8.18
N LYS A 320 6.28 -10.38 -6.88
CA LYS A 320 5.35 -11.27 -6.19
C LYS A 320 4.01 -11.43 -6.91
N GLY A 321 3.40 -10.36 -7.44
CA GLY A 321 2.15 -10.48 -8.20
C GLY A 321 2.26 -11.34 -9.46
N PHE A 322 3.41 -11.33 -10.15
CA PHE A 322 3.65 -12.23 -11.28
C PHE A 322 3.90 -13.65 -10.80
N ASP A 323 4.78 -13.82 -9.81
CA ASP A 323 5.03 -15.13 -9.21
C ASP A 323 3.72 -15.75 -8.67
N ALA A 324 2.80 -14.91 -8.19
CA ALA A 324 1.48 -15.30 -7.71
C ALA A 324 0.61 -15.80 -8.87
N MET A 325 0.60 -15.13 -10.02
CA MET A 325 -0.12 -15.62 -11.20
C MET A 325 0.45 -16.95 -11.72
N ASP A 326 1.77 -17.09 -11.77
CA ASP A 326 2.40 -18.36 -12.17
C ASP A 326 2.06 -19.49 -11.19
N ARG A 327 2.10 -19.20 -9.88
CA ARG A 327 1.63 -20.14 -8.85
C ARG A 327 0.15 -20.47 -9.01
N PHE A 328 -0.67 -19.49 -9.37
CA PHE A 328 -2.10 -19.70 -9.59
C PHE A 328 -2.32 -20.71 -10.73
N GLU A 329 -1.62 -20.57 -11.86
CA GLU A 329 -1.71 -21.54 -12.96
C GLU A 329 -1.33 -22.96 -12.53
N ASN A 330 -0.28 -23.10 -11.71
CA ASN A 330 0.11 -24.41 -11.15
C ASN A 330 -0.92 -24.96 -10.16
N ILE A 331 -1.59 -24.08 -9.41
CA ILE A 331 -2.68 -24.47 -8.49
C ILE A 331 -3.89 -24.96 -9.29
N ILE A 332 -4.22 -24.32 -10.43
CA ILE A 332 -5.29 -24.80 -11.33
C ILE A 332 -5.03 -26.25 -11.77
N ASP A 333 -3.81 -26.60 -12.17
CA ASP A 333 -3.48 -28.00 -12.50
C ASP A 333 -3.69 -28.94 -11.31
N LYS A 334 -3.27 -28.55 -10.11
CA LYS A 334 -3.44 -29.38 -8.91
C LYS A 334 -4.91 -29.59 -8.56
N ILE A 335 -5.73 -28.55 -8.73
CA ILE A 335 -7.17 -28.59 -8.46
C ILE A 335 -7.87 -29.56 -9.41
N ILE A 336 -7.57 -29.48 -10.71
CA ILE A 336 -8.15 -30.39 -11.70
C ILE A 336 -7.76 -31.85 -11.39
N ASN A 337 -6.54 -32.08 -10.91
CA ASN A 337 -6.06 -33.41 -10.55
C ASN A 337 -6.47 -33.86 -9.13
N ASN A 338 -7.40 -33.17 -8.46
CA ASN A 338 -7.84 -33.44 -7.08
C ASN A 338 -6.71 -33.49 -6.03
N ASN A 339 -5.60 -32.78 -6.28
CA ASN A 339 -4.37 -32.81 -5.46
C ASN A 339 -4.13 -31.49 -4.71
N PHE A 340 -5.17 -30.70 -4.49
CA PHE A 340 -5.08 -29.42 -3.79
C PHE A 340 -6.03 -29.38 -2.60
N LYS A 341 -5.52 -28.98 -1.44
CA LYS A 341 -6.30 -28.75 -0.22
C LYS A 341 -5.99 -27.35 0.32
N LEU A 342 -7.04 -26.58 0.57
CA LEU A 342 -6.92 -25.25 1.15
C LEU A 342 -6.59 -25.34 2.65
N SER A 343 -5.52 -24.70 3.10
CA SER A 343 -5.13 -24.65 4.51
C SER A 343 -4.31 -23.40 4.80
N CYS A 344 -4.70 -22.64 5.82
CA CYS A 344 -4.03 -21.42 6.25
C CYS A 344 -3.85 -21.42 7.77
N LYS A 345 -2.70 -20.91 8.23
CA LYS A 345 -2.47 -20.61 9.64
C LYS A 345 -3.24 -19.34 10.03
N ASP A 346 -4.01 -19.39 11.11
CA ASP A 346 -4.90 -18.28 11.50
C ASP A 346 -4.14 -17.00 11.82
N ASP A 347 -3.01 -17.05 12.54
CA ASP A 347 -2.20 -15.85 12.83
C ASP A 347 -1.77 -15.11 11.54
N ASN A 348 -1.30 -15.87 10.54
CA ASN A 348 -0.90 -15.31 9.25
C ASN A 348 -2.12 -14.76 8.51
N LEU A 349 -3.26 -15.45 8.59
CA LEU A 349 -4.48 -15.01 7.93
C LEU A 349 -5.04 -13.73 8.57
N THR A 350 -4.96 -13.60 9.89
CA THR A 350 -5.34 -12.39 10.62
C THR A 350 -4.43 -11.21 10.25
N LEU A 351 -3.10 -11.41 10.27
CA LEU A 351 -2.13 -10.39 9.85
C LEU A 351 -2.32 -9.98 8.38
N PHE A 352 -2.65 -10.93 7.52
CA PHE A 352 -2.95 -10.66 6.12
C PHE A 352 -4.28 -9.91 5.96
N GLY A 353 -5.33 -10.35 6.65
CA GLY A 353 -6.65 -9.73 6.62
C GLY A 353 -6.62 -8.29 7.12
N SER A 354 -5.88 -8.00 8.20
CA SER A 354 -5.72 -6.63 8.71
C SER A 354 -5.06 -5.72 7.68
N PHE A 355 -4.01 -6.22 7.00
CA PHE A 355 -3.36 -5.49 5.92
C PHE A 355 -4.30 -5.27 4.73
N VAL A 356 -4.99 -6.32 4.28
CA VAL A 356 -5.92 -6.26 3.14
C VAL A 356 -7.05 -5.27 3.41
N LEU A 357 -7.60 -5.24 4.63
CA LEU A 357 -8.62 -4.26 5.02
C LEU A 357 -8.07 -2.83 4.89
N ILE A 358 -6.92 -2.54 5.51
CA ILE A 358 -6.29 -1.21 5.49
C ILE A 358 -5.97 -0.77 4.05
N HIS A 359 -5.41 -1.67 3.24
CA HIS A 359 -5.07 -1.38 1.86
C HIS A 359 -6.30 -1.14 0.99
N THR A 360 -7.35 -1.97 1.14
CA THR A 360 -8.62 -1.80 0.44
C THR A 360 -9.30 -0.49 0.86
N LEU A 361 -9.30 -0.17 2.15
CA LEU A 361 -9.89 1.06 2.65
C LEU A 361 -9.21 2.31 2.07
N ALA A 362 -7.87 2.30 1.93
CA ALA A 362 -7.15 3.38 1.26
C ALA A 362 -7.61 3.58 -0.20
N HIS A 363 -7.90 2.48 -0.92
CA HIS A 363 -8.46 2.55 -2.26
C HIS A 363 -9.87 3.13 -2.25
N VAL A 364 -10.74 2.63 -1.37
CA VAL A 364 -12.14 3.09 -1.27
C VAL A 364 -12.20 4.60 -0.98
N ILE A 365 -11.35 5.09 -0.08
CA ILE A 365 -11.33 6.53 0.23
C ILE A 365 -11.01 7.36 -1.02
N ILE A 366 -10.00 6.98 -1.82
CA ILE A 366 -9.62 7.75 -3.01
C ILE A 366 -10.62 7.55 -4.16
N ASN A 367 -10.91 6.29 -4.52
CA ASN A 367 -11.64 5.95 -5.74
C ASN A 367 -13.15 5.99 -5.59
N ASN A 368 -13.69 5.99 -4.38
CA ASN A 368 -15.13 5.92 -4.15
C ASN A 368 -15.66 7.09 -3.31
N ILE A 369 -14.92 7.55 -2.29
CA ILE A 369 -15.34 8.66 -1.43
C ILE A 369 -14.92 10.00 -2.03
N ILE A 370 -13.61 10.20 -2.24
CA ILE A 370 -13.08 11.45 -2.79
C ILE A 370 -13.58 11.66 -4.22
N SER A 371 -13.57 10.63 -5.05
CA SER A 371 -14.06 10.71 -6.45
C SER A 371 -15.51 11.12 -6.59
N ALA A 372 -16.35 10.85 -5.59
CA ALA A 372 -17.74 11.27 -5.57
C ALA A 372 -17.88 12.78 -5.27
N LEU A 373 -16.84 13.41 -4.73
CA LEU A 373 -16.82 14.81 -4.30
C LEU A 373 -15.96 15.71 -5.19
N VAL A 374 -15.06 15.14 -5.98
CA VAL A 374 -14.09 15.89 -6.80
C VAL A 374 -14.15 15.52 -8.28
N THR A 375 -13.67 16.42 -9.13
CA THR A 375 -13.58 16.13 -10.57
C THR A 375 -12.48 15.09 -10.87
N PRO A 376 -12.65 14.21 -11.89
CA PRO A 376 -11.71 13.12 -12.16
C PRO A 376 -10.26 13.55 -12.42
N ASN A 377 -10.04 14.76 -12.93
CA ASN A 377 -8.69 15.27 -13.19
C ASN A 377 -7.87 15.47 -11.91
N ILE A 378 -8.54 15.78 -10.79
CA ILE A 378 -7.91 16.11 -9.50
C ILE A 378 -7.55 14.83 -8.73
N LEU A 379 -8.22 13.69 -9.00
CA LEU A 379 -7.93 12.40 -8.35
C LEU A 379 -6.45 11.99 -8.44
N SER A 380 -5.79 12.41 -9.51
CA SER A 380 -4.38 12.12 -9.76
C SER A 380 -3.40 12.82 -8.81
N ASP A 381 -3.88 13.79 -8.04
CA ASP A 381 -3.15 14.57 -7.05
C ASP A 381 -3.39 14.08 -5.61
N TYR A 382 -4.14 12.99 -5.41
CA TYR A 382 -4.22 12.30 -4.12
C TYR A 382 -3.23 11.14 -4.07
N MET A 383 -2.60 10.96 -2.92
CA MET A 383 -1.82 9.76 -2.63
C MET A 383 -2.24 9.15 -1.31
N TYR A 384 -1.93 7.86 -1.16
CA TYR A 384 -1.94 7.22 0.14
C TYR A 384 -0.59 6.62 0.52
N TYR A 385 -0.40 6.46 1.82
CA TYR A 385 0.71 5.74 2.44
C TYR A 385 0.19 4.92 3.61
N ILE A 386 0.71 3.70 3.77
CA ILE A 386 0.27 2.76 4.81
C ILE A 386 1.46 2.43 5.69
N ASN A 387 1.26 2.45 7.01
CA ASN A 387 2.09 1.71 7.96
C ASN A 387 1.35 0.44 8.36
N HIS A 388 2.05 -0.68 8.44
CA HIS A 388 1.48 -1.94 8.92
C HIS A 388 2.57 -2.92 9.33
N SER A 389 2.30 -3.75 10.33
CA SER A 389 3.24 -4.76 10.85
C SER A 389 3.65 -5.82 9.83
N ILE A 390 2.85 -6.05 8.78
CA ILE A 390 3.27 -6.90 7.63
C ILE A 390 4.51 -6.35 6.90
N PHE A 391 4.78 -5.05 7.01
CA PHE A 391 5.99 -4.41 6.48
C PHE A 391 7.14 -4.34 7.50
N GLY A 392 6.89 -4.77 8.74
CA GLY A 392 7.76 -4.54 9.89
C GLY A 392 7.61 -3.17 10.54
N ASP A 393 6.54 -2.43 10.25
CA ASP A 393 6.24 -1.17 10.97
C ASP A 393 5.63 -1.48 12.35
N THR A 394 5.82 -0.59 13.32
CA THR A 394 5.27 -0.66 14.69
C THR A 394 3.85 -0.11 14.82
N SER A 395 3.23 0.29 13.71
CA SER A 395 1.89 0.90 13.71
C SER A 395 1.08 0.48 12.49
N ALA A 396 -0.24 0.48 12.65
CA ALA A 396 -1.22 0.28 11.59
C ALA A 396 -1.92 1.61 11.27
N SER A 397 -1.64 2.22 10.13
CA SER A 397 -2.28 3.50 9.74
C SER A 397 -2.34 3.73 8.25
N ILE A 398 -3.33 4.51 7.83
CA ILE A 398 -3.51 5.03 6.46
C ILE A 398 -3.34 6.54 6.52
N TYR A 399 -2.49 7.08 5.64
CA TYR A 399 -2.39 8.50 5.36
C TYR A 399 -2.96 8.75 3.98
N ILE A 400 -3.98 9.59 3.85
CA ILE A 400 -4.50 10.09 2.57
C ILE A 400 -4.11 11.56 2.48
N VAL A 401 -3.39 11.95 1.42
CA VAL A 401 -2.75 13.28 1.34
C VAL A 401 -3.04 13.96 0.01
N GLU A 402 -3.34 15.25 0.06
CA GLU A 402 -3.38 16.14 -1.10
C GLU A 402 -1.94 16.52 -1.49
N THR A 403 -1.50 16.12 -2.69
CA THR A 403 -0.08 16.23 -3.11
C THR A 403 0.26 17.58 -3.73
N ILE A 404 -0.35 18.65 -3.22
CA ILE A 404 -0.21 20.03 -3.69
C ILE A 404 -0.04 20.96 -2.49
N TYR A 405 0.86 21.94 -2.61
CA TYR A 405 1.06 22.97 -1.58
C TYR A 405 -0.25 23.70 -1.25
N GLY A 406 -0.56 23.81 0.05
CA GLY A 406 -1.78 24.44 0.55
C GLY A 406 -3.03 23.56 0.48
N GLY A 407 -2.96 22.44 -0.24
CA GLY A 407 -4.10 21.55 -0.46
C GLY A 407 -5.18 22.16 -1.35
N PHE A 408 -6.13 21.32 -1.77
CA PHE A 408 -7.38 21.76 -2.37
C PHE A 408 -8.46 22.06 -1.32
N GLY A 409 -8.28 21.54 -0.10
CA GLY A 409 -9.22 21.69 1.01
C GLY A 409 -10.31 20.61 1.04
N TYR A 410 -10.38 19.71 0.04
CA TYR A 410 -11.37 18.64 0.00
C TYR A 410 -11.22 17.66 1.17
N LEU A 411 -9.99 17.34 1.58
CA LEU A 411 -9.77 16.50 2.77
C LEU A 411 -10.22 17.18 4.06
N LYS A 412 -10.11 18.50 4.16
CA LYS A 412 -10.67 19.26 5.30
C LYS A 412 -12.20 19.26 5.25
N THR A 413 -12.79 19.45 4.08
CA THR A 413 -14.26 19.33 3.91
C THR A 413 -14.75 17.94 4.30
N ILE A 414 -14.08 16.87 3.87
CA ILE A 414 -14.43 15.49 4.26
C ILE A 414 -14.28 15.30 5.77
N ASN A 415 -13.23 15.84 6.39
CA ASN A 415 -13.09 15.85 7.85
C ASN A 415 -14.31 16.47 8.53
N ASP A 416 -14.71 17.65 8.09
CA ASP A 416 -15.82 18.39 8.69
C ASP A 416 -17.15 17.64 8.48
N MET A 417 -17.34 17.01 7.32
CA MET A 417 -18.46 16.13 7.02
C MET A 417 -18.51 14.88 7.93
N ILE A 418 -17.35 14.30 8.28
CA ILE A 418 -17.28 13.17 9.22
C ILE A 418 -17.71 13.62 10.61
N ILE A 419 -17.19 14.76 11.09
CA ILE A 419 -17.50 15.31 12.41
C ILE A 419 -18.99 15.65 12.53
N SER A 420 -19.58 16.24 11.48
CA SER A 420 -20.98 16.67 11.49
C SER A 420 -21.98 15.55 11.21
N GLY A 421 -21.53 14.35 10.84
CA GLY A 421 -22.43 13.29 10.39
C GLY A 421 -23.18 13.66 9.11
N ASP A 422 -22.47 14.24 8.14
CA ASP A 422 -23.07 14.81 6.93
C ASP A 422 -23.90 13.78 6.12
N LYS A 423 -25.07 14.21 5.65
CA LYS A 423 -26.03 13.36 4.92
C LYS A 423 -25.52 12.94 3.55
N THR A 424 -24.78 13.80 2.85
CA THR A 424 -24.21 13.48 1.53
C THR A 424 -23.15 12.39 1.69
N LEU A 425 -22.22 12.54 2.63
CA LEU A 425 -21.19 11.51 2.86
C LEU A 425 -21.81 10.20 3.39
N SER A 426 -22.80 10.27 4.27
CA SER A 426 -23.57 9.09 4.69
C SER A 426 -24.28 8.38 3.52
N SER A 427 -24.85 9.14 2.58
CA SER A 427 -25.45 8.59 1.36
C SER A 427 -24.42 7.93 0.45
N ILE A 428 -23.23 8.54 0.30
CA ILE A 428 -22.12 7.94 -0.46
C ILE A 428 -21.74 6.58 0.16
N LEU A 429 -21.52 6.53 1.48
CA LEU A 429 -21.16 5.28 2.18
C LEU A 429 -22.24 4.20 2.03
N SER A 430 -23.51 4.57 2.22
CA SER A 430 -24.65 3.66 2.05
C SER A 430 -24.78 3.14 0.62
N ASN A 431 -24.60 4.02 -0.37
CA ASN A 431 -24.65 3.65 -1.79
C ASN A 431 -23.50 2.71 -2.17
N LEU A 432 -22.32 2.85 -1.56
CA LEU A 432 -21.20 1.93 -1.80
C LEU A 432 -21.52 0.51 -1.35
N LEU A 433 -22.12 0.35 -0.17
CA LEU A 433 -22.59 -0.97 0.32
C LEU A 433 -23.59 -1.60 -0.66
N ASN A 434 -24.56 -0.81 -1.13
CA ASN A 434 -25.53 -1.26 -2.13
C ASN A 434 -24.87 -1.66 -3.45
N ASN A 435 -23.92 -0.86 -3.93
CA ASN A 435 -23.17 -1.14 -5.17
C ASN A 435 -22.35 -2.42 -5.05
N TYR A 436 -21.70 -2.66 -3.91
CA TYR A 436 -20.94 -3.89 -3.69
C TYR A 436 -21.84 -5.13 -3.66
N ASN A 437 -22.98 -5.04 -2.97
CA ASN A 437 -23.98 -6.12 -2.95
C ASN A 437 -24.56 -6.40 -4.35
N ASN A 438 -24.86 -5.37 -5.12
CA ASN A 438 -25.34 -5.52 -6.50
C ASN A 438 -24.28 -6.14 -7.40
N HIS A 439 -23.03 -5.72 -7.27
CA HIS A 439 -21.90 -6.30 -8.00
C HIS A 439 -21.69 -7.78 -7.67
N GLU A 440 -21.93 -8.18 -6.40
CA GLU A 440 -21.88 -9.58 -5.98
C GLU A 440 -22.95 -10.42 -6.65
N LYS A 441 -24.19 -9.93 -6.66
CA LYS A 441 -25.31 -10.59 -7.35
C LYS A 441 -25.02 -10.79 -8.83
N VAL A 442 -24.43 -9.80 -9.49
CA VAL A 442 -24.01 -9.92 -10.90
C VAL A 442 -22.95 -11.01 -11.07
N SER A 443 -21.89 -10.99 -10.25
CA SER A 443 -20.83 -12.00 -10.31
C SER A 443 -21.36 -13.42 -10.06
N ASN A 444 -22.26 -13.59 -9.09
CA ASN A 444 -22.87 -14.87 -8.75
C ASN A 444 -23.80 -15.37 -9.86
N ARG A 445 -24.50 -14.46 -10.54
CA ARG A 445 -25.31 -14.81 -11.72
C ARG A 445 -24.43 -15.30 -12.88
N SER A 446 -23.28 -14.67 -13.13
CA SER A 446 -22.33 -15.15 -14.14
C SER A 446 -21.82 -16.56 -13.84
N LEU A 447 -21.57 -16.88 -12.56
CA LEU A 447 -21.20 -18.24 -12.14
C LEU A 447 -22.33 -19.24 -12.34
N TYR A 448 -23.56 -18.88 -11.96
CA TYR A 448 -24.73 -19.74 -12.12
C TYR A 448 -25.01 -20.08 -13.60
N ASN A 449 -24.86 -19.08 -14.48
CA ASN A 449 -25.09 -19.21 -15.93
C ASN A 449 -23.86 -19.71 -16.70
N LEU A 450 -22.78 -20.12 -16.03
CA LEU A 450 -21.51 -20.44 -16.68
C LEU A 450 -21.68 -21.50 -17.78
N ASN A 451 -22.41 -22.59 -17.54
CA ASN A 451 -22.64 -23.63 -18.56
C ASN A 451 -23.31 -23.09 -19.83
N GLN A 452 -24.32 -22.24 -19.69
CA GLN A 452 -25.03 -21.63 -20.82
C GLN A 452 -24.11 -20.66 -21.58
N LEU A 453 -23.35 -19.85 -20.85
CA LEU A 453 -22.38 -18.90 -21.38
C LEU A 453 -21.30 -19.62 -22.19
N ILE A 454 -20.67 -20.65 -21.63
CA ILE A 454 -19.68 -21.48 -22.36
C ILE A 454 -20.33 -22.14 -23.59
N GLY A 455 -21.58 -22.61 -23.46
CA GLY A 455 -22.34 -23.19 -24.57
C GLY A 455 -22.52 -22.25 -25.77
N SER A 456 -22.61 -20.93 -25.55
CA SER A 456 -22.76 -19.93 -26.62
C SER A 456 -21.53 -19.80 -27.53
N PHE A 457 -20.36 -20.32 -27.10
CA PHE A 457 -19.12 -20.32 -27.87
C PHE A 457 -18.90 -21.61 -28.66
N LYS A 458 -19.81 -22.59 -28.58
CA LYS A 458 -19.75 -23.82 -29.39
C LYS A 458 -19.72 -23.48 -30.88
N GLY A 459 -18.85 -24.15 -31.62
CA GLY A 459 -18.63 -23.89 -33.06
C GLY A 459 -17.75 -22.67 -33.37
N ARG A 460 -17.53 -21.75 -32.40
CA ARG A 460 -16.60 -20.61 -32.53
C ARG A 460 -15.22 -20.92 -31.92
N LEU A 461 -15.18 -21.79 -30.92
CA LEU A 461 -13.98 -22.24 -30.22
C LEU A 461 -13.87 -23.77 -30.21
N ASP A 462 -12.64 -24.26 -30.07
CA ASP A 462 -12.33 -25.67 -29.89
C ASP A 462 -13.02 -26.23 -28.64
N GLN A 463 -13.67 -27.40 -28.77
CA GLN A 463 -14.44 -28.01 -27.68
C GLN A 463 -13.57 -28.30 -26.45
N GLY A 464 -12.30 -28.65 -26.64
CA GLY A 464 -11.35 -28.88 -25.54
C GLY A 464 -11.05 -27.62 -24.72
N ILE A 465 -11.13 -26.43 -25.32
CA ILE A 465 -11.02 -25.15 -24.57
C ILE A 465 -12.26 -24.97 -23.70
N LEU A 466 -13.45 -25.16 -24.26
CA LEU A 466 -14.72 -24.98 -23.57
C LEU A 466 -14.86 -25.95 -22.40
N ASP A 467 -14.57 -27.23 -22.64
CA ASP A 467 -14.61 -28.27 -21.61
C ASP A 467 -13.59 -27.99 -20.50
N ARG A 468 -12.39 -27.51 -20.86
CA ARG A 468 -11.37 -27.15 -19.87
C ARG A 468 -11.81 -25.99 -18.98
N VAL A 469 -12.50 -24.98 -19.51
CA VAL A 469 -13.03 -23.89 -18.69
C VAL A 469 -14.03 -24.44 -17.67
N LEU A 470 -14.98 -25.28 -18.12
CA LEU A 470 -15.96 -25.87 -17.21
C LEU A 470 -15.30 -26.75 -16.15
N ASP A 471 -14.32 -27.57 -16.53
CA ASP A 471 -13.55 -28.39 -15.60
C ASP A 471 -12.83 -27.55 -14.54
N ILE A 472 -12.16 -26.45 -14.93
CA ILE A 472 -11.49 -25.54 -13.99
C ILE A 472 -12.47 -25.02 -12.93
N PHE A 473 -13.64 -24.51 -13.34
CA PHE A 473 -14.62 -23.93 -12.42
C PHE A 473 -15.33 -24.99 -11.57
N ASN A 474 -15.68 -26.14 -12.15
CA ASN A 474 -16.32 -27.24 -11.42
C ASN A 474 -15.37 -27.87 -10.39
N SER A 475 -14.13 -28.15 -10.79
CA SER A 475 -13.10 -28.67 -9.89
C SER A 475 -12.75 -27.66 -8.81
N TRP A 476 -12.73 -26.36 -9.09
CA TRP A 476 -12.59 -25.33 -8.06
C TRP A 476 -13.72 -25.39 -7.02
N ARG A 477 -14.97 -25.41 -7.48
CA ARG A 477 -16.15 -25.45 -6.61
C ARG A 477 -16.17 -26.69 -5.73
N ASN A 478 -15.77 -27.84 -6.29
CA ASN A 478 -15.81 -29.12 -5.59
C ASN A 478 -14.64 -29.31 -4.61
N ASN A 479 -13.44 -28.82 -4.96
CA ASN A 479 -12.21 -29.13 -4.22
C ASN A 479 -11.70 -27.98 -3.33
N ILE A 480 -12.11 -26.74 -3.58
CA ILE A 480 -11.66 -25.57 -2.81
C ILE A 480 -12.80 -24.96 -2.01
N SER A 481 -13.79 -24.40 -2.70
CA SER A 481 -14.77 -23.53 -2.05
C SER A 481 -15.94 -23.26 -2.99
N SER A 482 -17.15 -23.31 -2.45
CA SER A 482 -18.37 -22.87 -3.12
C SER A 482 -18.58 -21.35 -3.05
N ASN A 483 -17.82 -20.64 -2.21
CA ASN A 483 -17.92 -19.19 -2.01
C ASN A 483 -16.90 -18.38 -2.82
N SER A 484 -15.99 -19.06 -3.54
CA SER A 484 -14.96 -18.46 -4.39
C SER A 484 -14.87 -19.16 -5.74
N PHE A 485 -14.15 -18.55 -6.68
CA PHE A 485 -14.05 -19.03 -8.06
C PHE A 485 -12.79 -18.47 -8.72
N PRO A 486 -12.09 -19.18 -9.62
CA PRO A 486 -10.78 -18.81 -10.16
C PRO A 486 -10.77 -17.46 -10.88
N SER A 487 -9.65 -16.75 -10.81
CA SER A 487 -9.49 -15.46 -11.49
C SER A 487 -9.47 -15.65 -13.01
N HIS A 488 -10.29 -14.87 -13.72
CA HIS A 488 -10.34 -14.89 -15.19
C HIS A 488 -8.96 -14.63 -15.83
N PHE A 489 -8.08 -13.84 -15.19
CA PHE A 489 -6.70 -13.64 -15.67
C PHE A 489 -5.86 -14.90 -15.58
N ALA A 490 -5.97 -15.66 -14.48
CA ALA A 490 -5.27 -16.92 -14.32
C ALA A 490 -5.79 -17.98 -15.30
N VAL A 491 -7.11 -18.07 -15.48
CA VAL A 491 -7.74 -18.95 -16.48
C VAL A 491 -7.29 -18.60 -17.90
N ARG A 492 -7.25 -17.32 -18.25
CA ARG A 492 -6.75 -16.85 -19.55
C ARG A 492 -5.32 -17.30 -19.80
N ASN A 493 -4.42 -17.10 -18.83
CA ASN A 493 -3.02 -17.48 -19.00
C ASN A 493 -2.87 -19.00 -19.11
N TYR A 494 -3.56 -19.74 -18.24
CA TYR A 494 -3.58 -21.19 -18.23
C TYR A 494 -3.94 -21.77 -19.61
N LEU A 495 -5.04 -21.28 -20.19
CA LEU A 495 -5.52 -21.69 -21.51
C LEU A 495 -4.61 -21.20 -22.63
N GLY A 496 -4.14 -19.96 -22.55
CA GLY A 496 -3.21 -19.37 -23.52
C GLY A 496 -1.90 -20.16 -23.65
N ASN A 497 -1.44 -20.76 -22.55
CA ASN A 497 -0.26 -21.61 -22.51
C ASN A 497 -0.52 -23.00 -23.09
N ARG A 498 -1.64 -23.64 -22.75
CA ARG A 498 -1.94 -25.05 -23.13
C ARG A 498 -2.63 -25.22 -24.48
N PHE A 499 -3.48 -24.26 -24.86
CA PHE A 499 -4.28 -24.30 -26.09
C PHE A 499 -3.83 -23.26 -27.12
N LYS A 500 -2.55 -22.84 -27.05
CA LYS A 500 -1.99 -21.78 -27.89
C LYS A 500 -2.26 -21.95 -29.37
N LYS A 501 -2.14 -23.19 -29.89
CA LYS A 501 -2.36 -23.51 -31.31
C LYS A 501 -3.83 -23.31 -31.69
N ASN A 502 -4.75 -23.86 -30.91
CA ASN A 502 -6.19 -23.77 -31.12
C ASN A 502 -6.68 -22.31 -31.03
N ILE A 503 -6.28 -21.57 -29.99
CA ILE A 503 -6.66 -20.16 -29.80
C ILE A 503 -6.18 -19.27 -30.95
N ASN A 504 -5.01 -19.56 -31.52
CA ASN A 504 -4.40 -18.74 -32.56
C ASN A 504 -4.59 -19.29 -33.97
N ALA A 505 -5.54 -20.21 -34.17
CA ALA A 505 -5.80 -20.83 -35.47
C ALA A 505 -6.15 -19.78 -36.55
N ASN A 506 -7.00 -18.81 -36.21
CA ASN A 506 -7.34 -17.68 -37.08
C ASN A 506 -7.78 -16.44 -36.25
N GLY A 507 -8.15 -15.35 -36.94
CA GLY A 507 -8.58 -14.09 -36.31
C GLY A 507 -9.87 -14.22 -35.51
N ASP A 508 -10.86 -14.93 -36.05
CA ASP A 508 -12.18 -15.10 -35.44
C ASP A 508 -12.12 -15.93 -34.16
N THR A 509 -11.36 -17.02 -34.16
CA THR A 509 -11.11 -17.84 -32.96
C THR A 509 -10.39 -17.02 -31.88
N ARG A 510 -9.43 -16.18 -32.26
CA ARG A 510 -8.73 -15.31 -31.32
C ARG A 510 -9.68 -14.27 -30.70
N GLN A 511 -10.60 -13.72 -31.49
CA GLN A 511 -11.60 -12.79 -30.99
C GLN A 511 -12.61 -13.50 -30.08
N ALA A 512 -13.14 -14.65 -30.50
CA ALA A 512 -14.04 -15.47 -29.70
C ALA A 512 -13.42 -15.87 -28.36
N PHE A 513 -12.11 -16.17 -28.32
CA PHE A 513 -11.41 -16.47 -27.07
C PHE A 513 -11.33 -15.25 -26.16
N LYS A 514 -11.09 -14.05 -26.69
CA LYS A 514 -11.11 -12.80 -25.90
C LYS A 514 -12.51 -12.53 -25.34
N ASP A 515 -13.52 -12.67 -26.18
CA ASP A 515 -14.93 -12.50 -25.79
C ASP A 515 -15.28 -13.48 -24.65
N LEU A 516 -14.93 -14.76 -24.80
CA LEU A 516 -15.11 -15.78 -23.76
C LEU A 516 -14.50 -15.36 -22.42
N ILE A 517 -13.24 -14.92 -22.42
CA ILE A 517 -12.55 -14.51 -21.19
C ILE A 517 -13.17 -13.26 -20.57
N ALA A 518 -13.69 -12.33 -21.38
CA ALA A 518 -14.37 -11.11 -20.90
C ALA A 518 -15.75 -11.40 -20.29
N GLU A 519 -16.38 -12.51 -20.68
CA GLU A 519 -17.67 -12.97 -20.16
C GLU A 519 -17.54 -13.81 -18.88
N LEU A 520 -16.33 -14.33 -18.57
CA LEU A 520 -16.08 -15.05 -17.32
C LEU A 520 -16.31 -14.15 -16.09
N PRO A 521 -16.58 -14.72 -14.90
CA PRO A 521 -16.69 -13.96 -13.65
C PRO A 521 -15.47 -13.06 -13.40
N LEU A 522 -15.68 -11.74 -13.54
CA LEU A 522 -14.58 -10.77 -13.55
C LEU A 522 -14.12 -10.37 -12.15
N CYS A 523 -14.99 -10.44 -11.15
CA CYS A 523 -14.72 -9.91 -9.80
C CYS A 523 -14.12 -10.95 -8.85
N TRP A 524 -12.80 -11.04 -8.77
CA TRP A 524 -12.08 -11.91 -7.83
C TRP A 524 -12.05 -11.33 -6.39
N ASP A 525 -13.23 -11.14 -5.78
CA ASP A 525 -13.42 -10.44 -4.50
C ASP A 525 -12.65 -9.09 -4.47
N GLY A 526 -12.72 -8.36 -5.58
CA GLY A 526 -11.88 -7.19 -5.82
C GLY A 526 -11.53 -7.04 -7.29
N CYS A 527 -12.09 -6.01 -7.91
CA CYS A 527 -11.80 -5.60 -9.29
C CYS A 527 -11.78 -4.06 -9.37
N ASN A 528 -11.33 -3.51 -10.49
CA ASN A 528 -11.22 -2.06 -10.65
C ASN A 528 -12.59 -1.35 -10.69
N LEU A 529 -13.69 -2.08 -10.90
CA LEU A 529 -15.05 -1.54 -10.82
C LEU A 529 -15.61 -1.49 -9.40
N CYS A 530 -14.95 -2.15 -8.42
CA CYS A 530 -15.36 -2.10 -7.02
C CYS A 530 -14.31 -1.41 -6.14
N VAL A 531 -13.17 -2.06 -5.88
CA VAL A 531 -12.16 -1.61 -4.90
C VAL A 531 -10.72 -1.57 -5.45
N GLY A 532 -10.52 -1.92 -6.72
CA GLY A 532 -9.23 -1.84 -7.40
C GLY A 532 -8.90 -0.42 -7.85
N MET A 533 -7.61 -0.12 -8.02
CA MET A 533 -7.15 1.16 -8.56
C MET A 533 -6.39 0.98 -9.87
N ASP A 534 -6.78 1.74 -10.90
CA ASP A 534 -6.04 1.78 -12.17
C ASP A 534 -4.65 2.42 -12.04
N LYS A 535 -4.52 3.44 -11.17
CA LYS A 535 -3.29 4.21 -10.94
C LYS A 535 -3.19 4.62 -9.47
N GLY A 536 -1.97 4.86 -8.98
CA GLY A 536 -1.73 5.41 -7.63
C GLY A 536 -1.57 4.37 -6.51
N CYS A 537 -1.94 3.11 -6.75
CA CYS A 537 -1.68 2.00 -5.84
C CYS A 537 -0.17 1.85 -5.54
N MET A 538 0.18 1.47 -4.31
CA MET A 538 1.58 1.18 -3.95
C MET A 538 2.08 -0.17 -4.47
N PHE A 539 1.17 -1.01 -4.94
CA PHE A 539 1.47 -2.27 -5.58
C PHE A 539 1.15 -2.25 -7.08
N GLY A 540 1.76 -3.18 -7.82
CA GLY A 540 1.50 -3.33 -9.24
C GLY A 540 0.09 -3.90 -9.51
N PRO A 541 -0.43 -3.75 -10.74
CA PRO A 541 -1.74 -4.28 -11.11
C PRO A 541 -1.91 -5.80 -10.93
N TYR A 542 -0.82 -6.58 -10.92
CA TYR A 542 -0.86 -8.03 -10.70
C TYR A 542 -0.84 -8.42 -9.22
N ASP A 543 -0.37 -7.54 -8.34
CA ASP A 543 -0.42 -7.76 -6.89
C ASP A 543 -1.82 -7.43 -6.36
N GLN A 544 -2.44 -6.36 -6.88
CA GLN A 544 -3.73 -5.84 -6.41
C GLN A 544 -4.83 -6.90 -6.26
N PRO A 545 -5.08 -7.83 -7.22
CA PRO A 545 -6.12 -8.86 -7.07
C PRO A 545 -5.98 -9.74 -5.83
N PHE A 546 -4.77 -9.85 -5.28
CA PHE A 546 -4.51 -10.61 -4.07
C PHE A 546 -4.50 -9.75 -2.81
N LEU A 547 -4.32 -8.43 -2.92
CA LEU A 547 -4.11 -7.53 -1.79
C LEU A 547 -5.29 -6.61 -1.50
N ILE A 548 -6.43 -6.83 -2.14
CA ILE A 548 -7.68 -6.11 -1.88
C ILE A 548 -8.80 -7.12 -1.63
N SER A 549 -9.81 -6.73 -0.85
CA SER A 549 -11.00 -7.56 -0.61
C SER A 549 -12.25 -6.70 -0.50
N ARG A 550 -13.18 -6.88 -1.45
CA ARG A 550 -14.47 -6.18 -1.40
C ARG A 550 -15.31 -6.68 -0.24
N ASN A 551 -15.40 -7.98 -0.02
CA ASN A 551 -16.23 -8.56 1.03
C ASN A 551 -15.75 -8.10 2.42
N LEU A 552 -14.43 -8.05 2.65
CA LEU A 552 -13.87 -7.58 3.92
C LEU A 552 -14.15 -6.09 4.18
N VAL A 553 -13.98 -5.22 3.16
CA VAL A 553 -14.25 -3.79 3.35
C VAL A 553 -15.74 -3.50 3.49
N THR A 554 -16.63 -4.33 2.91
CA THR A 554 -18.08 -4.23 3.12
C THR A 554 -18.45 -4.41 4.60
N GLU A 555 -17.89 -5.43 5.29
CA GLU A 555 -18.11 -5.65 6.73
C GLU A 555 -17.67 -4.44 7.56
N PHE A 556 -16.51 -3.86 7.22
CA PHE A 556 -16.02 -2.67 7.89
C PHE A 556 -16.92 -1.45 7.64
N LEU A 557 -17.25 -1.18 6.39
CA LEU A 557 -18.10 -0.03 6.03
C LEU A 557 -19.49 -0.16 6.63
N ALA A 558 -20.04 -1.36 6.80
CA ALA A 558 -21.33 -1.57 7.45
C ALA A 558 -21.38 -1.05 8.91
N THR A 559 -20.22 -0.87 9.55
CA THR A 559 -20.13 -0.31 10.92
C THR A 559 -20.28 1.20 10.99
N PHE A 560 -20.27 1.93 9.87
CA PHE A 560 -20.10 3.39 9.87
C PHE A 560 -21.13 4.15 10.71
N ASN A 561 -22.39 3.70 10.73
CA ASN A 561 -23.47 4.30 11.52
C ASN A 561 -23.21 4.28 13.03
N LYS A 562 -22.25 3.48 13.51
CA LYS A 562 -21.88 3.41 14.92
C LYS A 562 -21.01 4.56 15.37
N TRP A 563 -20.27 5.18 14.46
CA TRP A 563 -19.25 6.18 14.79
C TRP A 563 -19.33 7.47 13.98
N PHE A 564 -19.91 7.44 12.78
CA PHE A 564 -20.01 8.61 11.91
C PHE A 564 -20.90 9.71 12.53
N GLY A 565 -20.35 10.92 12.67
CA GLY A 565 -21.02 12.05 13.32
C GLY A 565 -21.23 11.93 14.83
N LYS A 566 -20.66 10.91 15.48
CA LYS A 566 -20.79 10.71 16.93
C LYS A 566 -19.59 11.25 17.67
N LYS A 567 -19.87 11.97 18.76
CA LYS A 567 -18.85 12.51 19.67
C LYS A 567 -18.78 11.77 21.00
N ASP A 568 -19.86 11.11 21.39
CA ASP A 568 -19.99 10.42 22.67
C ASP A 568 -20.36 8.95 22.45
N PHE A 569 -19.74 8.08 23.23
CA PHE A 569 -19.90 6.63 23.16
C PHE A 569 -20.11 6.11 24.58
N SER A 570 -21.33 5.69 24.89
CA SER A 570 -21.65 5.07 26.18
C SER A 570 -21.11 3.65 26.21
N ILE A 571 -20.32 3.33 27.23
CA ILE A 571 -19.73 2.01 27.43
C ILE A 571 -20.26 1.45 28.75
N THR A 572 -20.96 0.34 28.66
CA THR A 572 -21.55 -0.33 29.84
C THR A 572 -20.94 -1.69 30.12
N ASN A 573 -20.17 -2.24 29.18
CA ASN A 573 -19.55 -3.57 29.29
C ASN A 573 -18.10 -3.51 28.78
N ASN A 574 -17.25 -4.42 29.26
CA ASN A 574 -15.87 -4.59 28.79
C ASN A 574 -15.00 -3.32 28.91
N LEU A 575 -15.22 -2.52 29.95
CA LEU A 575 -14.55 -1.24 30.14
C LEU A 575 -13.01 -1.37 30.16
N TYR A 576 -12.48 -2.46 30.72
CA TYR A 576 -11.05 -2.75 30.66
C TYR A 576 -10.49 -2.89 29.23
N LEU A 577 -11.24 -3.52 28.31
CA LEU A 577 -10.83 -3.62 26.91
C LEU A 577 -10.86 -2.25 26.23
N ILE A 578 -11.87 -1.43 26.54
CA ILE A 578 -11.93 -0.05 26.03
C ILE A 578 -10.76 0.79 26.57
N PHE A 579 -10.43 0.65 27.85
CA PHE A 579 -9.25 1.26 28.44
C PHE A 579 -7.97 0.85 27.69
N LYS A 580 -7.76 -0.47 27.49
CA LYS A 580 -6.61 -0.98 26.71
C LYS A 580 -6.61 -0.44 25.29
N ASP A 581 -7.78 -0.40 24.64
CA ASP A 581 -7.90 0.09 23.27
C ASP A 581 -7.49 1.56 23.16
N LEU A 582 -7.90 2.37 24.14
CA LEU A 582 -7.61 3.79 24.24
C LEU A 582 -6.13 4.08 24.52
N ILE A 583 -5.52 3.46 25.53
CA ILE A 583 -4.10 3.71 25.84
C ILE A 583 -3.18 3.33 24.67
N ASN A 584 -3.52 2.27 23.93
CA ASN A 584 -2.78 1.85 22.75
C ASN A 584 -2.86 2.87 21.59
N LEU A 585 -3.89 3.71 21.55
CA LEU A 585 -4.04 4.81 20.58
C LEU A 585 -3.30 6.10 21.00
N ALA A 586 -2.77 6.17 22.23
CA ALA A 586 -2.03 7.32 22.70
C ALA A 586 -0.69 7.49 21.96
N ARG A 587 -0.32 8.74 21.69
CA ARG A 587 0.92 9.08 20.97
C ARG A 587 1.87 9.97 21.74
N ASN A 588 1.31 10.93 22.47
CA ASN A 588 2.06 12.00 23.10
C ASN A 588 1.88 11.96 24.62
N GLU A 589 0.64 11.83 25.07
CA GLU A 589 0.36 11.89 26.51
C GLU A 589 -0.93 11.19 26.94
N ILE A 590 -0.91 10.75 28.19
CA ILE A 590 -2.05 10.20 28.94
C ILE A 590 -2.12 10.92 30.29
N LYS A 591 -3.27 11.52 30.59
CA LYS A 591 -3.57 12.16 31.86
C LYS A 591 -4.67 11.38 32.56
N ILE A 592 -4.46 10.92 33.79
CA ILE A 592 -5.45 10.15 34.55
C ILE A 592 -5.72 10.86 35.88
N VAL A 593 -7.00 10.96 36.23
CA VAL A 593 -7.46 11.33 37.57
C VAL A 593 -8.29 10.18 38.07
N SER A 594 -7.88 9.57 39.18
CA SER A 594 -8.63 8.49 39.82
C SER A 594 -8.28 8.45 41.31
N PRO A 595 -9.26 8.39 42.23
CA PRO A 595 -8.96 8.32 43.65
C PRO A 595 -8.13 7.07 43.98
N TRP A 596 -8.47 5.95 43.35
CA TRP A 596 -7.77 4.69 43.47
C TRP A 596 -7.30 4.17 42.12
N ILE A 597 -6.08 3.66 42.10
CA ILE A 597 -5.45 3.04 40.93
C ILE A 597 -4.73 1.76 41.36
N SER A 598 -4.89 0.67 40.60
CA SER A 598 -4.23 -0.60 40.92
C SER A 598 -2.93 -0.76 40.14
N LYS A 599 -2.02 -1.59 40.66
CA LYS A 599 -0.70 -1.84 40.06
C LYS A 599 -0.82 -2.37 38.62
N GLU A 600 -1.81 -3.21 38.33
CA GLU A 600 -2.00 -3.78 36.98
C GLU A 600 -2.31 -2.71 35.93
N ILE A 601 -3.02 -1.64 36.32
CA ILE A 601 -3.27 -0.51 35.42
C ILE A 601 -1.97 0.24 35.12
N ILE A 602 -1.09 0.36 36.11
CA ILE A 602 0.25 0.92 35.92
C ILE A 602 1.10 0.02 35.02
N ASP A 603 1.05 -1.31 35.21
CA ASP A 603 1.77 -2.27 34.37
C ASP A 603 1.31 -2.19 32.89
N ASP A 604 0.01 -2.02 32.65
CA ASP A 604 -0.54 -1.79 31.31
C ASP A 604 -0.02 -0.49 30.68
N LEU A 605 -0.02 0.61 31.44
CA LEU A 605 0.47 1.92 31.00
C LEU A 605 1.97 1.90 30.72
N LYS A 606 2.74 1.22 31.57
CA LYS A 606 4.17 0.97 31.42
C LYS A 606 4.47 0.22 30.13
N THR A 607 3.75 -0.89 29.89
CA THR A 607 3.91 -1.70 28.67
C THR A 607 3.74 -0.83 27.43
N VAL A 608 2.67 -0.03 27.38
CA VAL A 608 2.44 0.86 26.24
C VAL A 608 3.56 1.90 26.12
N LYS A 609 3.97 2.53 27.23
CA LYS A 609 5.08 3.50 27.21
C LYS A 609 6.38 2.90 26.67
N GLU A 610 6.70 1.66 27.03
CA GLU A 610 7.90 0.92 26.57
C GLU A 610 7.82 0.50 25.09
N GLU A 611 6.63 0.15 24.60
CA GLU A 611 6.41 -0.26 23.21
C GLU A 611 6.41 0.92 22.21
N LYS A 612 6.12 2.13 22.67
CA LYS A 612 6.16 3.32 21.80
C LYS A 612 7.62 3.66 21.49
N GLU A 613 7.91 3.84 20.21
CA GLU A 613 9.20 4.41 19.75
C GLU A 613 9.47 5.84 20.27
N ARG A 614 8.46 6.48 20.85
CA ARG A 614 8.49 7.85 21.36
C ARG A 614 8.15 7.84 22.83
N ASP A 615 8.74 8.78 23.55
CA ASP A 615 8.45 8.94 24.97
C ASP A 615 7.00 9.41 25.16
N LEU A 616 6.20 8.55 25.75
CA LEU A 616 4.81 8.81 26.09
C LEU A 616 4.75 9.42 27.49
N ASN A 617 4.26 10.66 27.58
CA ASN A 617 4.14 11.35 28.87
C ASN A 617 2.89 10.87 29.60
N ILE A 618 3.06 10.24 30.76
CA ILE A 618 1.95 9.75 31.55
C ILE A 618 1.96 10.48 32.89
N THR A 619 0.83 11.11 33.22
CA THR A 619 0.62 11.78 34.51
C THR A 619 -0.65 11.27 35.15
N ILE A 620 -0.55 10.89 36.42
CA ILE A 620 -1.66 10.31 37.18
C ILE A 620 -1.83 11.09 38.48
N ILE A 621 -3.06 11.49 38.77
CA ILE A 621 -3.45 12.09 40.04
C ILE A 621 -4.27 11.07 40.83
N CYS A 622 -3.78 10.71 42.02
CA CYS A 622 -4.45 9.75 42.91
C CYS A 622 -4.31 10.11 44.40
N LEU A 623 -5.08 9.43 45.25
CA LEU A 623 -4.95 9.60 46.70
C LEU A 623 -3.64 9.02 47.22
N ASN A 624 -3.01 9.71 48.17
CA ASN A 624 -1.90 9.17 48.94
C ASN A 624 -2.44 8.38 50.13
N ASP A 625 -2.81 7.12 49.87
CA ASP A 625 -3.25 6.17 50.89
C ASP A 625 -2.66 4.78 50.63
N SER A 626 -2.82 3.88 51.61
CA SER A 626 -2.27 2.52 51.55
C SER A 626 -2.83 1.69 50.39
N SER A 627 -4.00 2.04 49.85
CA SER A 627 -4.61 1.32 48.73
C SER A 627 -3.91 1.62 47.39
N ASN A 628 -3.22 2.75 47.28
CA ASN A 628 -2.45 3.12 46.09
C ASN A 628 -0.94 2.87 46.22
N ALA A 629 -0.44 2.46 47.40
CA ALA A 629 0.99 2.41 47.69
C ALA A 629 1.80 1.60 46.65
N GLU A 630 1.34 0.39 46.31
CA GLU A 630 2.00 -0.46 45.32
C GLU A 630 1.97 0.14 43.90
N ALA A 631 0.84 0.75 43.51
CA ALA A 631 0.70 1.38 42.20
C ALA A 631 1.57 2.63 42.06
N ILE A 632 1.67 3.44 43.12
CA ILE A 632 2.53 4.62 43.18
C ILE A 632 4.00 4.20 43.05
N GLU A 633 4.43 3.20 43.82
CA GLU A 633 5.82 2.72 43.77
C GLU A 633 6.18 2.18 42.37
N GLU A 634 5.31 1.39 41.75
CA GLU A 634 5.55 0.88 40.39
C GLU A 634 5.57 2.01 39.34
N ALA A 635 4.71 3.02 39.49
CA ALA A 635 4.63 4.13 38.57
C ALA A 635 5.90 5.00 38.61
N GLU A 636 6.38 5.32 39.81
CA GLU A 636 7.62 6.07 40.01
C GLU A 636 8.83 5.32 39.43
N LYS A 637 8.91 4.00 39.66
CA LYS A 637 9.94 3.13 39.04
C LYS A 637 9.88 3.13 37.52
N SER A 638 8.70 3.28 36.94
CA SER A 638 8.45 3.22 35.50
C SER A 638 8.53 4.58 34.80
N GLY A 639 8.93 5.64 35.52
CA GLY A 639 9.01 7.00 34.98
C GLY A 639 7.64 7.58 34.60
N ILE A 640 6.57 7.15 35.29
CA ILE A 640 5.23 7.73 35.21
C ILE A 640 5.10 8.77 36.30
N HIS A 641 4.69 9.99 35.95
CA HIS A 641 4.58 11.09 36.91
C HIS A 641 3.32 10.93 37.76
N ILE A 642 3.46 10.93 39.08
CA ILE A 642 2.36 10.80 40.03
C ILE A 642 2.22 12.10 40.83
N ILE A 643 1.00 12.64 40.86
CA ILE A 643 0.61 13.74 41.76
C ILE A 643 -0.20 13.14 42.91
N LYS A 644 0.38 13.16 44.12
CA LYS A 644 -0.17 12.54 45.33
C LYS A 644 -1.09 13.52 46.07
N VAL A 645 -2.38 13.22 46.13
CA VAL A 645 -3.37 14.05 46.84
C VAL A 645 -3.59 13.50 48.26
N PRO A 646 -3.50 14.30 49.34
CA PRO A 646 -3.72 13.82 50.70
C PRO A 646 -5.09 13.15 50.90
N SER A 647 -5.12 12.02 51.60
CA SER A 647 -6.34 11.24 51.87
C SER A 647 -7.17 11.70 53.08
N SER A 648 -6.66 12.68 53.85
CA SER A 648 -7.23 13.09 55.14
C SER A 648 -8.55 13.85 54.99
N LYS A 649 -9.43 13.71 56.00
CA LYS A 649 -10.70 14.46 56.14
C LYS A 649 -10.48 15.94 56.50
N GLU A 650 -9.23 16.36 56.71
CA GLU A 650 -8.86 17.70 57.19
C GLU A 650 -8.53 18.68 56.06
N SER A 651 -8.50 18.23 54.79
CA SER A 651 -8.42 19.15 53.67
C SER A 651 -9.72 19.94 53.56
N LYS A 652 -9.62 21.29 53.58
CA LYS A 652 -10.78 22.18 53.38
C LYS A 652 -11.41 22.03 51.98
N GLU A 653 -10.74 21.33 51.07
CA GLU A 653 -11.09 21.22 49.64
C GLU A 653 -11.86 19.92 49.29
N GLY A 654 -12.08 19.01 50.24
CA GLY A 654 -12.77 17.74 50.00
C GLY A 654 -11.87 16.68 49.34
N LYS A 655 -12.36 15.44 49.25
CA LYS A 655 -11.62 14.33 48.63
C LYS A 655 -11.80 14.34 47.12
N ILE A 656 -10.68 14.23 46.39
CA ILE A 656 -10.70 13.93 44.95
C ILE A 656 -11.52 12.64 44.72
N HIS A 657 -12.64 12.76 44.00
CA HIS A 657 -13.51 11.64 43.65
C HIS A 657 -13.79 11.54 42.13
N SER A 658 -13.20 12.41 41.33
CA SER A 658 -13.30 12.39 39.87
C SER A 658 -12.53 11.21 39.29
N LYS A 659 -13.13 10.56 38.28
CA LYS A 659 -12.51 9.45 37.54
C LYS A 659 -12.58 9.76 36.06
N PHE A 660 -11.44 10.10 35.47
CA PHE A 660 -11.34 10.28 34.04
C PHE A 660 -9.91 10.09 33.55
N MET A 661 -9.78 9.76 32.27
CA MET A 661 -8.54 9.69 31.53
C MET A 661 -8.66 10.54 30.27
N ILE A 662 -7.64 11.31 29.95
CA ILE A 662 -7.53 12.11 28.73
C ILE A 662 -6.32 11.64 27.95
N ILE A 663 -6.49 11.39 26.65
CA ILE A 663 -5.44 10.95 25.74
C ILE A 663 -5.22 12.02 24.67
N ASP A 664 -3.96 12.41 24.51
CA ASP A 664 -3.51 13.39 23.52
C ASP A 664 -4.36 14.68 23.47
N ASN A 665 -4.96 15.09 24.60
CA ASN A 665 -5.90 16.22 24.72
C ASN A 665 -7.07 16.18 23.71
N SER A 666 -7.48 14.98 23.28
CA SER A 666 -8.41 14.80 22.15
C SER A 666 -9.43 13.68 22.34
N ILE A 667 -9.20 12.78 23.29
CA ILE A 667 -10.12 11.70 23.64
C ILE A 667 -10.18 11.66 25.16
N ALA A 668 -11.37 11.52 25.73
CA ALA A 668 -11.52 11.31 27.17
C ALA A 668 -12.41 10.10 27.48
N LEU A 669 -12.02 9.31 28.47
CA LEU A 669 -12.84 8.31 29.15
C LEU A 669 -13.23 8.88 30.50
N MET A 670 -14.52 8.91 30.84
CA MET A 670 -15.00 9.42 32.13
C MET A 670 -16.21 8.63 32.61
N GLY A 671 -16.36 8.48 33.93
CA GLY A 671 -17.51 7.76 34.47
C GLY A 671 -17.38 7.43 35.94
N SER A 672 -18.03 6.34 36.34
CA SER A 672 -18.10 5.88 37.73
C SER A 672 -16.96 4.94 38.12
N ALA A 673 -16.31 4.29 37.14
CA ALA A 673 -15.25 3.33 37.39
C ALA A 673 -13.98 4.01 37.94
N ASN A 674 -13.42 3.44 39.01
CA ASN A 674 -12.02 3.71 39.35
C ASN A 674 -11.10 2.97 38.37
N PHE A 675 -9.91 3.50 38.15
CA PHE A 675 -8.87 2.87 37.34
C PHE A 675 -8.18 1.72 38.11
N THR A 676 -8.97 0.71 38.49
CA THR A 676 -8.53 -0.51 39.18
C THR A 676 -9.06 -1.73 38.43
N VAL A 677 -8.46 -2.89 38.65
CA VAL A 677 -8.97 -4.16 38.10
C VAL A 677 -10.45 -4.36 38.44
N SER A 678 -10.85 -4.11 39.69
CA SER A 678 -12.25 -4.25 40.09
C SER A 678 -13.17 -3.25 39.40
N GLY A 679 -12.75 -1.98 39.28
CA GLY A 679 -13.55 -0.96 38.60
C GLY A 679 -13.74 -1.25 37.11
N LEU A 680 -12.68 -1.66 36.40
CA LEU A 680 -12.74 -1.84 34.94
C LEU A 680 -13.22 -3.23 34.48
N LYS A 681 -13.16 -4.27 35.33
CA LYS A 681 -13.53 -5.65 34.97
C LYS A 681 -14.73 -6.22 35.74
N ASN A 682 -14.83 -5.95 37.03
CA ASN A 682 -15.71 -6.72 37.92
C ASN A 682 -16.98 -5.96 38.30
N ASN A 683 -16.88 -4.65 38.49
CA ASN A 683 -18.00 -3.80 38.87
C ASN A 683 -18.94 -3.53 37.69
N VAL A 684 -20.21 -3.26 38.01
CA VAL A 684 -21.16 -2.70 37.04
C VAL A 684 -21.01 -1.19 37.09
N GLU A 685 -20.35 -0.64 36.08
CA GLU A 685 -20.03 0.78 35.96
C GLU A 685 -20.69 1.37 34.71
N ALA A 686 -20.83 2.69 34.69
CA ALA A 686 -21.33 3.43 33.53
C ALA A 686 -20.31 4.52 33.16
N ASP A 687 -19.67 4.34 32.01
CA ASP A 687 -18.62 5.20 31.54
C ASP A 687 -18.92 5.68 30.12
N MET A 688 -18.31 6.81 29.75
CA MET A 688 -18.46 7.43 28.46
C MET A 688 -17.08 7.74 27.89
N VAL A 689 -16.90 7.37 26.63
CA VAL A 689 -15.79 7.88 25.82
C VAL A 689 -16.30 9.07 25.02
N THR A 690 -15.57 10.18 25.03
CA THR A 690 -15.90 11.38 24.26
C THR A 690 -14.72 11.89 23.46
N ILE A 691 -15.02 12.41 22.28
CA ILE A 691 -14.14 13.24 21.45
C ILE A 691 -14.68 14.67 21.30
N ASP A 692 -15.66 15.05 22.12
CA ASP A 692 -16.19 16.41 22.10
C ASP A 692 -15.15 17.40 22.64
N PRO A 693 -14.68 18.35 21.81
CA PRO A 693 -13.64 19.29 22.22
C PRO A 693 -14.06 20.12 23.46
N ASP A 694 -15.33 20.47 23.61
CA ASP A 694 -15.77 21.32 24.73
C ASP A 694 -15.75 20.55 26.05
N LYS A 695 -16.08 19.25 26.02
CA LYS A 695 -16.00 18.39 27.20
C LYS A 695 -14.56 18.10 27.59
N ILE A 696 -13.71 17.82 26.61
CA ILE A 696 -12.28 17.57 26.84
C ILE A 696 -11.61 18.79 27.45
N GLU A 697 -11.93 19.99 26.96
CA GLU A 697 -11.37 21.24 27.49
C GLU A 697 -11.72 21.43 28.97
N LYS A 698 -12.96 21.15 29.36
CA LYS A 698 -13.38 21.22 30.77
C LYS A 698 -12.64 20.21 31.65
N LEU A 699 -12.43 18.99 31.15
CA LEU A 699 -11.65 17.97 31.88
C LEU A 699 -10.17 18.34 31.98
N LEU A 700 -9.59 18.98 30.96
CA LEU A 700 -8.23 19.49 31.00
C LEU A 700 -8.09 20.62 32.03
N GLN A 701 -9.03 21.56 32.05
CA GLN A 701 -9.06 22.63 33.06
C GLN A 701 -9.14 22.04 34.47
N GLN A 702 -10.02 21.06 34.68
CA GLN A 702 -10.12 20.37 35.97
C GLN A 702 -8.82 19.63 36.33
N PHE A 703 -8.19 18.95 35.39
CA PHE A 703 -6.90 18.29 35.59
C PHE A 703 -5.82 19.29 36.00
N ASP A 704 -5.74 20.43 35.32
CA ASP A 704 -4.76 21.48 35.56
C ASP A 704 -4.97 22.17 36.92
N GLU A 705 -6.22 22.40 37.32
CA GLU A 705 -6.57 22.95 38.63
C GLU A 705 -6.10 22.03 39.76
N ILE A 706 -6.42 20.73 39.66
CA ILE A 706 -5.99 19.74 40.66
C ILE A 706 -4.46 19.64 40.65
N SER A 707 -3.83 19.58 39.47
CA SER A 707 -2.38 19.50 39.34
C SER A 707 -1.68 20.72 39.95
N LYS A 708 -2.21 21.93 39.78
CA LYS A 708 -1.61 23.15 40.36
C LYS A 708 -1.75 23.21 41.88
N ASN A 709 -2.87 22.73 42.43
CA ASN A 709 -3.13 22.75 43.86
C ASN A 709 -2.22 21.76 44.62
N TYR A 710 -1.89 20.62 44.01
CA TYR A 710 -1.15 19.54 44.69
C TYR A 710 0.28 19.31 44.14
N GLY A 711 0.59 19.80 42.94
CA GLY A 711 1.90 19.66 42.29
C GLY A 711 2.93 20.75 42.63
N ARG A 712 2.60 21.71 43.51
CA ARG A 712 3.54 22.76 43.98
C ARG A 712 4.30 22.40 45.26
N HIS A 713 4.24 21.14 45.70
CA HIS A 713 4.85 20.67 46.95
C HIS A 713 5.99 19.65 46.74
N GLU A 714 6.61 19.60 45.56
CA GLU A 714 7.89 18.90 45.32
C GLU A 714 9.08 19.84 45.45
#